data_AF-A0A9E5MGH2-F1
#
_entry.id   AF-A0A9E5MGH2-F1
#
_cell.length_a   1.000
_cell.length_b   1.000
_cell.length_c   1.000
_cell.angle_alpha   90.00
_cell.angle_beta   90.00
_cell.angle_gamma   90.00
#
_symmetry.space_group_name_H-M   'P 1'
#
loop_
_entity.id
_entity.type
_entity.pdbx_description
1 polymer ?
#
loop_
_entity_poly.entity_id
_entity_poly.type
_entity_poly.pdbx_seq_one_letter_code
_entity_poly.pdbx_strand_id
1 'polypeptide(L)'
;MRSTLFGGGLIVMVLLAMKLVSSDVISGPSAQPVLATEAYTSQNLADCMSALKNTRGGWCELRVSADTPGIASVWPAKEPRIQHSVGPKAVLIAWSSAAWDSDNQTFYFMGGGGRDYAGNEVYRFSIKDGKWTRLTSPSPLDHWTRFKQRQFWIPDVRSVPPASYINDGLVFNRDTGTIILLASPPANGAKVRDDEKASPDLYLEDGNDPHQYEFNPSETETRHGLAPLSWRRIGDFPWPTARSVQLPNGQLLLGNNEQLYEVSQGSDGQLQNPKLFYDDHKSRGGNAVYDAHRDWVWSIYLDSLVAVDTSGKSMLDLKLPMKTDKSLAFDKDGNIVLWDGNTRIFTLDPDAPSPQWRTINWVDDGPYGGMRRRVYGKWVHLGNNYFAGISSYSHGVWIYKHPTAPDLGRTLSDTNLQKMIDRAEPHSTLKLPAGLYPYGLRIAKPLTLDLEGVELMEVSGSKGFLNILSSGEPVTIRNFEASGETGAAQSGNLAGIRITGVNFNVSLENVTIRKTAIGVMTDNRGGQLSINDSVFEDIGYYKRKGLSHVIYAGAIDSLTVTNSRMQRALHLGHLLKSRAKSTSISNTQLLGLQSRHSRVIDLSCGGSLSVKNSVLQSSSLTDNQDMISVGVEQPQNCRQGLLDGHVDIQDSVIVFDRDTPAANKNRLFTWRTGVNHLSLSNNIIVNRGNNNLLDEEIGNTTLEEESHNNAMFTNRQAAGLNPTPDTSP
;
A
#
# COMPACT_ATOMS: atom_id res chain seq x y z
N MET A 1 18.11 -17.84 45.96
CA MET A 1 18.46 -18.71 47.11
C MET A 1 17.43 -19.84 47.22
N ARG A 2 17.71 -20.88 48.02
CA ARG A 2 17.00 -22.16 48.12
C ARG A 2 15.58 -22.08 48.73
N SER A 3 14.75 -23.13 48.49
CA SER A 3 13.76 -23.77 49.41
C SER A 3 12.59 -22.92 49.96
N THR A 4 11.36 -23.39 50.32
CA THR A 4 10.67 -24.71 50.45
C THR A 4 9.13 -24.39 50.57
N LEU A 5 8.18 -25.17 50.04
CA LEU A 5 7.31 -26.18 50.73
C LEU A 5 6.96 -25.86 52.21
N PHE A 6 5.73 -26.00 52.77
CA PHE A 6 4.62 -26.97 52.54
C PHE A 6 3.25 -26.53 53.16
N GLY A 7 2.12 -27.15 52.73
CA GLY A 7 0.83 -27.33 53.49
C GLY A 7 -0.33 -26.37 53.17
N GLY A 8 -1.64 -26.73 53.10
CA GLY A 8 -2.39 -28.02 53.18
C GLY A 8 -3.72 -27.86 53.99
N GLY A 9 -4.87 -28.53 53.76
CA GLY A 9 -5.36 -29.41 52.67
C GLY A 9 -6.62 -30.25 53.07
N LEU A 10 -7.69 -30.31 52.25
CA LEU A 10 -8.94 -31.11 52.42
C LEU A 10 -9.36 -31.67 51.03
N ILE A 11 -9.48 -32.98 50.72
CA ILE A 11 -10.28 -34.12 51.24
C ILE A 11 -11.79 -34.03 50.94
N VAL A 12 -12.29 -34.89 50.04
CA VAL A 12 -13.28 -35.99 50.27
C VAL A 12 -13.13 -37.04 49.14
N MET A 13 -13.19 -38.34 49.48
CA MET A 13 -13.22 -39.48 48.54
C MET A 13 -13.97 -40.66 49.20
N VAL A 14 -14.88 -41.35 48.48
CA VAL A 14 -15.58 -42.57 48.97
C VAL A 14 -15.85 -43.57 47.83
N LEU A 15 -15.28 -44.79 47.99
CA LEU A 15 -15.64 -46.16 47.54
C LEU A 15 -16.52 -46.46 46.29
N LEU A 16 -16.56 -47.68 45.72
CA LEU A 16 -15.62 -48.82 45.50
C LEU A 16 -16.47 -49.99 44.93
N ALA A 17 -16.08 -50.63 43.81
CA ALA A 17 -16.48 -52.02 43.51
C ALA A 17 -15.61 -52.65 42.40
N MET A 18 -15.17 -53.89 42.61
CA MET A 18 -14.59 -54.78 41.58
C MET A 18 -15.46 -56.04 41.44
N LYS A 19 -15.59 -56.57 40.23
CA LYS A 19 -15.85 -58.00 39.96
C LYS A 19 -15.21 -58.43 38.63
N LEU A 20 -14.77 -59.69 38.57
CA LEU A 20 -14.07 -60.30 37.44
C LEU A 20 -15.04 -60.82 36.36
N VAL A 21 -14.52 -61.05 35.13
CA VAL A 21 -14.47 -62.36 34.42
C VAL A 21 -13.83 -62.16 33.02
N SER A 22 -13.28 -63.23 32.44
CA SER A 22 -12.46 -63.28 31.23
C SER A 22 -13.23 -63.43 29.91
N SER A 23 -12.58 -62.99 28.81
CA SER A 23 -12.63 -63.48 27.42
C SER A 23 -13.91 -64.13 26.86
N ASP A 24 -14.46 -63.56 25.78
CA ASP A 24 -14.50 -64.26 24.48
C ASP A 24 -14.75 -63.31 23.28
N VAL A 25 -14.61 -63.86 22.07
CA VAL A 25 -14.43 -63.21 20.76
C VAL A 25 -15.74 -62.69 20.13
N ILE A 26 -15.69 -61.64 19.28
CA ILE A 26 -16.34 -61.52 17.93
C ILE A 26 -16.11 -60.13 17.29
N SER A 27 -16.13 -60.09 15.96
CA SER A 27 -15.79 -59.00 15.03
C SER A 27 -16.70 -57.76 15.05
N GLY A 28 -16.17 -56.60 14.61
CA GLY A 28 -16.91 -55.33 14.43
C GLY A 28 -17.94 -55.33 13.28
N PRO A 29 -18.64 -54.20 13.04
CA PRO A 29 -18.11 -53.25 12.04
C PRO A 29 -18.46 -51.75 12.24
N SER A 30 -18.01 -50.96 11.25
CA SER A 30 -18.45 -49.60 10.87
C SER A 30 -17.92 -48.40 11.67
N ALA A 31 -16.98 -47.69 11.03
CA ALA A 31 -16.75 -46.28 11.31
C ALA A 31 -17.92 -45.45 10.74
N GLN A 32 -18.42 -44.49 11.51
CA GLN A 32 -19.24 -43.41 10.95
C GLN A 32 -18.33 -42.32 10.37
N PRO A 33 -18.66 -41.72 9.21
CA PRO A 33 -17.86 -40.66 8.63
C PRO A 33 -18.05 -39.37 9.41
N VAL A 34 -16.96 -38.77 9.89
CA VAL A 34 -16.96 -37.34 10.17
C VAL A 34 -17.07 -36.63 8.83
N LEU A 35 -18.14 -35.85 8.66
CA LEU A 35 -18.38 -35.02 7.47
C LEU A 35 -17.33 -33.90 7.38
N ALA A 36 -16.20 -34.20 6.76
CA ALA A 36 -15.21 -33.21 6.33
C ALA A 36 -15.69 -32.53 5.04
N THR A 37 -16.70 -31.64 5.15
CA THR A 37 -17.12 -30.77 4.06
C THR A 37 -16.46 -29.39 4.17
N GLU A 38 -15.14 -29.34 4.02
CA GLU A 38 -14.44 -28.14 3.56
C GLU A 38 -13.96 -28.40 2.12
N ALA A 39 -14.73 -27.92 1.15
CA ALA A 39 -14.33 -27.91 -0.23
C ALA A 39 -13.26 -26.83 -0.43
N TYR A 40 -11.98 -27.16 -0.20
CA TYR A 40 -10.87 -26.30 -0.59
C TYR A 40 -10.88 -26.12 -2.10
N THR A 41 -11.35 -24.96 -2.57
CA THR A 41 -11.21 -24.57 -3.98
C THR A 41 -9.77 -24.16 -4.23
N SER A 42 -8.86 -25.13 -4.34
CA SER A 42 -7.47 -24.92 -4.76
C SER A 42 -7.43 -24.57 -6.24
N GLN A 43 -7.76 -23.31 -6.54
CA GLN A 43 -7.89 -22.83 -7.91
C GLN A 43 -6.51 -22.85 -8.58
N ASN A 44 -6.41 -23.58 -9.69
CA ASN A 44 -5.17 -23.81 -10.41
C ASN A 44 -5.14 -23.08 -11.76
N LEU A 45 -4.00 -23.17 -12.47
CA LEU A 45 -3.81 -22.53 -13.77
C LEU A 45 -4.90 -22.90 -14.78
N ALA A 46 -5.32 -24.17 -14.86
CA ALA A 46 -6.33 -24.61 -15.82
C ALA A 46 -7.71 -23.99 -15.51
N ASP A 47 -8.08 -23.90 -14.23
CA ASP A 47 -9.31 -23.23 -13.79
C ASP A 47 -9.31 -21.75 -14.20
N CYS A 48 -8.20 -21.05 -13.94
CA CYS A 48 -8.07 -19.63 -14.30
C CYS A 48 -8.00 -19.39 -15.82
N MET A 49 -7.31 -20.24 -16.57
CA MET A 49 -7.30 -20.17 -18.03
C MET A 49 -8.70 -20.43 -18.61
N SER A 50 -9.47 -21.35 -18.01
CA SER A 50 -10.87 -21.62 -18.38
C SER A 50 -11.76 -20.39 -18.12
N ALA A 51 -11.70 -19.81 -16.92
CA ALA A 51 -12.46 -18.61 -16.55
C ALA A 51 -12.15 -17.41 -17.47
N LEU A 52 -10.87 -17.21 -17.81
CA LEU A 52 -10.41 -16.13 -18.69
C LEU A 52 -10.55 -16.45 -20.19
N LYS A 53 -10.89 -17.68 -20.59
CA LYS A 53 -10.88 -18.10 -22.01
C LYS A 53 -11.72 -17.19 -22.91
N ASN A 54 -12.94 -16.86 -22.45
CA ASN A 54 -13.91 -16.09 -23.22
C ASN A 54 -13.94 -14.58 -22.86
N THR A 55 -13.09 -14.11 -21.94
CA THR A 55 -12.99 -12.68 -21.63
C THR A 55 -12.12 -11.96 -22.67
N ARG A 56 -12.29 -10.64 -22.84
CA ARG A 56 -11.38 -9.84 -23.70
C ARG A 56 -9.98 -9.74 -23.10
N GLY A 57 -9.89 -9.77 -21.78
CA GLY A 57 -8.69 -9.75 -20.94
C GLY A 57 -9.14 -9.76 -19.48
N GLY A 58 -8.22 -9.72 -18.53
CA GLY A 58 -8.53 -9.59 -17.10
C GLY A 58 -7.77 -10.56 -16.22
N TRP A 59 -8.15 -10.64 -14.95
CA TRP A 59 -7.41 -11.34 -13.91
C TRP A 59 -8.18 -12.51 -13.31
N CYS A 60 -7.45 -13.48 -12.76
CA CYS A 60 -7.96 -14.59 -11.99
C CYS A 60 -6.97 -14.97 -10.89
N GLU A 61 -7.46 -15.20 -9.66
CA GLU A 61 -6.61 -15.45 -8.50
C GLU A 61 -6.49 -16.94 -8.18
N LEU A 62 -5.26 -17.46 -8.16
CA LEU A 62 -4.94 -18.79 -7.64
C LEU A 62 -4.93 -18.74 -6.11
N ARG A 63 -6.07 -19.05 -5.49
CA ARG A 63 -6.25 -19.08 -4.04
C ARG A 63 -6.01 -20.47 -3.48
N VAL A 64 -5.20 -20.56 -2.41
CA VAL A 64 -5.03 -21.81 -1.65
C VAL A 64 -6.19 -22.08 -0.70
N SER A 65 -6.76 -21.03 -0.11
CA SER A 65 -7.96 -21.08 0.73
C SER A 65 -8.64 -19.71 0.80
N ALA A 66 -9.86 -19.64 1.33
CA ALA A 66 -10.57 -18.38 1.56
C ALA A 66 -9.86 -17.48 2.60
N ASP A 67 -9.42 -18.06 3.72
CA ASP A 67 -8.82 -17.31 4.83
C ASP A 67 -7.31 -17.06 4.66
N THR A 68 -6.61 -17.95 3.94
CA THR A 68 -5.18 -17.82 3.63
C THR A 68 -4.93 -18.05 2.13
N PRO A 69 -5.23 -17.06 1.26
CA PRO A 69 -5.05 -17.20 -0.19
C PRO A 69 -3.59 -17.21 -0.63
N GLY A 70 -2.69 -16.56 0.13
CA GLY A 70 -1.26 -16.45 -0.17
C GLY A 70 -0.33 -17.34 0.69
N ILE A 71 0.97 -17.05 0.66
CA ILE A 71 2.08 -17.79 1.31
C ILE A 71 1.92 -18.04 2.83
N ALA A 72 1.01 -17.33 3.49
CA ALA A 72 0.85 -17.35 4.95
C ALA A 72 0.52 -18.75 5.53
N SER A 73 -0.07 -19.63 4.72
CA SER A 73 -0.40 -21.02 5.10
C SER A 73 0.82 -21.91 5.34
N VAL A 74 2.02 -21.54 4.86
CA VAL A 74 3.24 -22.37 4.95
C VAL A 74 4.39 -21.69 5.72
N TRP A 75 4.13 -20.56 6.39
CA TRP A 75 5.15 -19.87 7.19
C TRP A 75 5.72 -20.74 8.33
N PRO A 76 7.00 -20.55 8.71
CA PRO A 76 7.58 -21.20 9.87
C PRO A 76 6.95 -20.71 11.17
N ALA A 77 7.21 -21.47 12.25
CA ALA A 77 6.83 -21.06 13.60
C ALA A 77 7.45 -19.70 13.97
N LYS A 78 6.81 -18.98 14.90
CA LYS A 78 7.27 -17.65 15.30
C LYS A 78 8.45 -17.73 16.27
N GLU A 79 9.66 -17.63 15.72
CA GLU A 79 10.90 -17.57 16.50
C GLU A 79 11.39 -16.14 16.74
N PRO A 80 11.60 -15.70 18.00
CA PRO A 80 11.93 -14.31 18.32
C PRO A 80 13.18 -13.75 17.62
N ARG A 81 14.22 -14.56 17.43
CA ARG A 81 15.46 -14.15 16.73
C ARG A 81 15.28 -13.97 15.22
N ILE A 82 14.23 -14.55 14.63
CA ILE A 82 14.02 -14.60 13.17
C ILE A 82 12.98 -13.57 12.70
N GLN A 83 11.91 -13.36 13.48
CA GLN A 83 10.72 -12.60 13.05
C GLN A 83 10.95 -11.11 12.78
N HIS A 84 11.80 -10.42 13.55
CA HIS A 84 12.10 -8.99 13.41
C HIS A 84 10.87 -8.08 13.20
N SER A 85 10.92 -7.09 12.29
CA SER A 85 9.91 -6.02 12.21
C SER A 85 8.76 -6.29 11.25
N VAL A 86 8.93 -7.21 10.30
CA VAL A 86 7.93 -7.54 9.25
C VAL A 86 7.53 -9.01 9.30
N GLY A 87 8.43 -9.92 9.71
CA GLY A 87 8.20 -11.36 9.68
C GLY A 87 8.28 -11.95 8.27
N PRO A 88 7.92 -13.24 8.08
CA PRO A 88 8.07 -13.97 6.81
C PRO A 88 7.25 -13.39 5.65
N LYS A 89 6.38 -12.40 5.91
CA LYS A 89 5.80 -11.52 4.88
C LYS A 89 6.88 -10.89 3.99
N ALA A 90 8.03 -10.54 4.57
CA ALA A 90 9.16 -9.88 3.92
C ALA A 90 9.70 -10.66 2.70
N VAL A 91 9.54 -11.99 2.68
CA VAL A 91 9.90 -12.84 1.53
C VAL A 91 9.27 -12.34 0.23
N LEU A 92 8.04 -11.83 0.26
CA LEU A 92 7.35 -11.28 -0.93
C LEU A 92 7.41 -9.75 -1.03
N ILE A 93 7.47 -9.03 0.09
CA ILE A 93 7.22 -7.57 0.12
C ILE A 93 8.45 -6.70 0.41
N ALA A 94 9.56 -7.30 0.87
CA ALA A 94 10.84 -6.63 0.91
C ALA A 94 11.44 -6.54 -0.51
N TRP A 95 12.72 -6.21 -0.60
CA TRP A 95 13.45 -6.15 -1.86
C TRP A 95 13.78 -7.57 -2.37
N SER A 96 12.74 -8.32 -2.76
CA SER A 96 12.81 -9.74 -3.12
C SER A 96 12.23 -10.03 -4.51
N SER A 97 12.82 -10.97 -5.24
CA SER A 97 12.32 -11.53 -6.52
C SER A 97 11.82 -12.98 -6.33
N ALA A 98 11.55 -13.67 -7.43
CA ALA A 98 11.35 -15.11 -7.51
C ALA A 98 12.16 -15.68 -8.69
N ALA A 99 12.64 -16.92 -8.53
CA ALA A 99 13.08 -17.73 -9.66
C ALA A 99 11.88 -18.43 -10.31
N TRP A 100 11.89 -18.55 -11.63
CA TRP A 100 10.82 -19.18 -12.41
C TRP A 100 11.34 -20.40 -13.18
N ASP A 101 10.83 -21.57 -12.81
CA ASP A 101 10.97 -22.81 -13.57
C ASP A 101 9.81 -22.88 -14.58
N SER A 102 10.14 -22.65 -15.86
CA SER A 102 9.18 -22.64 -16.97
C SER A 102 8.55 -24.00 -17.24
N ASP A 103 9.29 -25.08 -16.98
CA ASP A 103 8.98 -26.41 -17.47
C ASP A 103 8.01 -27.08 -16.48
N ASN A 104 8.31 -26.92 -15.19
CA ASN A 104 7.41 -27.28 -14.11
C ASN A 104 6.34 -26.22 -13.84
N GLN A 105 6.42 -25.02 -14.44
CA GLN A 105 5.56 -23.85 -14.18
C GLN A 105 5.48 -23.55 -12.68
N THR A 106 6.64 -23.28 -12.10
CA THR A 106 6.82 -23.18 -10.65
C THR A 106 7.65 -21.96 -10.29
N PHE A 107 7.15 -21.17 -9.35
CA PHE A 107 7.91 -20.10 -8.72
C PHE A 107 8.65 -20.60 -7.47
N TYR A 108 9.84 -20.06 -7.24
CA TYR A 108 10.60 -20.24 -6.02
C TYR A 108 10.92 -18.89 -5.37
N PHE A 109 10.76 -18.80 -4.05
CA PHE A 109 10.90 -17.56 -3.28
C PHE A 109 11.77 -17.76 -2.04
N MET A 110 12.51 -16.71 -1.71
CA MET A 110 13.31 -16.61 -0.50
C MET A 110 13.63 -15.12 -0.23
N GLY A 111 14.01 -14.77 0.99
CA GLY A 111 14.66 -13.50 1.30
C GLY A 111 13.96 -12.75 2.43
N GLY A 112 13.90 -11.42 2.30
CA GLY A 112 13.27 -10.58 3.32
C GLY A 112 14.21 -10.01 4.38
N GLY A 113 15.52 -9.90 4.09
CA GLY A 113 16.54 -9.39 5.02
C GLY A 113 16.37 -7.93 5.51
N GLY A 114 17.49 -7.24 5.74
CA GLY A 114 17.47 -5.88 6.28
C GLY A 114 17.20 -5.86 7.79
N ARG A 115 16.00 -5.40 8.16
CA ARG A 115 15.43 -5.57 9.51
C ARG A 115 14.03 -6.18 9.45
N ASP A 116 13.67 -6.71 8.29
CA ASP A 116 12.30 -7.08 8.00
C ASP A 116 12.08 -8.52 8.49
N TYR A 117 13.00 -9.43 8.14
CA TYR A 117 13.00 -10.84 8.53
C TYR A 117 14.43 -11.41 8.46
N ALA A 118 14.73 -12.48 9.22
CA ALA A 118 16.04 -13.15 9.18
C ALA A 118 15.97 -14.64 8.79
N GLY A 119 14.80 -15.13 8.37
CA GLY A 119 14.66 -16.49 7.86
C GLY A 119 15.21 -16.61 6.43
N ASN A 120 15.86 -17.73 6.17
CA ASN A 120 16.51 -18.06 4.90
C ASN A 120 15.86 -19.30 4.25
N GLU A 121 14.63 -19.62 4.63
CA GLU A 121 13.89 -20.76 4.12
C GLU A 121 13.39 -20.53 2.68
N VAL A 122 13.32 -21.62 1.90
CA VAL A 122 12.89 -21.59 0.50
C VAL A 122 11.43 -22.03 0.40
N TYR A 123 10.66 -21.29 -0.38
CA TYR A 123 9.28 -21.60 -0.71
C TYR A 123 9.14 -21.92 -2.19
N ARG A 124 8.18 -22.80 -2.50
CA ARG A 124 7.75 -23.18 -3.84
C ARG A 124 6.27 -22.85 -4.01
N PHE A 125 5.87 -22.32 -5.16
CA PHE A 125 4.47 -22.27 -5.60
C PHE A 125 4.33 -22.88 -7.00
N SER A 126 3.63 -24.01 -7.09
CA SER A 126 3.23 -24.59 -8.37
C SER A 126 1.94 -23.93 -8.84
N ILE A 127 1.94 -23.28 -10.01
CA ILE A 127 0.70 -22.72 -10.58
C ILE A 127 -0.18 -23.82 -11.18
N LYS A 128 0.40 -24.97 -11.58
CA LYS A 128 -0.32 -26.17 -12.04
C LYS A 128 -1.20 -26.77 -10.93
N ASP A 129 -0.74 -26.72 -9.68
CA ASP A 129 -1.44 -27.30 -8.53
C ASP A 129 -2.14 -26.25 -7.65
N GLY A 130 -1.88 -24.96 -7.88
CA GLY A 130 -2.35 -23.86 -7.03
C GLY A 130 -1.82 -23.94 -5.59
N LYS A 131 -0.62 -24.50 -5.38
CA LYS A 131 -0.15 -24.95 -4.05
C LYS A 131 1.17 -24.31 -3.61
N TRP A 132 1.17 -23.72 -2.42
CA TRP A 132 2.37 -23.35 -1.67
C TRP A 132 3.01 -24.57 -0.99
N THR A 133 4.33 -24.65 -0.99
CA THR A 133 5.13 -25.59 -0.17
C THR A 133 6.31 -24.82 0.41
N ARG A 134 6.61 -25.00 1.70
CA ARG A 134 7.90 -24.58 2.28
C ARG A 134 8.87 -25.76 2.20
N LEU A 135 9.95 -25.60 1.45
CA LEU A 135 10.91 -26.67 1.15
C LEU A 135 11.94 -26.89 2.26
N THR A 136 12.34 -25.82 2.95
CA THR A 136 13.32 -25.88 4.06
C THR A 136 12.78 -25.24 5.33
N SER A 137 13.43 -25.49 6.46
CA SER A 137 13.22 -24.70 7.67
C SER A 137 14.21 -23.52 7.70
N PRO A 138 13.90 -22.43 8.42
CA PRO A 138 14.89 -21.39 8.68
C PRO A 138 16.12 -22.01 9.35
N SER A 139 17.31 -21.64 8.88
CA SER A 139 18.57 -22.04 9.51
C SER A 139 18.72 -21.40 10.89
N PRO A 140 19.41 -22.06 11.84
CA PRO A 140 19.71 -21.47 13.14
C PRO A 140 20.56 -20.20 12.96
N LEU A 141 20.33 -19.21 13.82
CA LEU A 141 21.17 -18.01 13.94
C LEU A 141 22.14 -18.22 15.11
N ASP A 142 23.14 -19.07 14.89
CA ASP A 142 24.10 -19.58 15.88
C ASP A 142 25.54 -19.10 15.67
N HIS A 143 25.88 -18.60 14.47
CA HIS A 143 27.13 -17.90 14.17
C HIS A 143 26.93 -16.39 14.34
N TRP A 144 28.01 -15.62 14.38
CA TRP A 144 27.93 -14.16 14.42
C TRP A 144 29.00 -13.48 13.58
N THR A 145 28.70 -12.26 13.15
CA THR A 145 29.62 -11.42 12.38
C THR A 145 29.53 -9.96 12.86
N ARG A 146 30.35 -9.08 12.30
CA ARG A 146 30.43 -7.67 12.69
C ARG A 146 30.33 -6.74 11.49
N PHE A 147 29.42 -5.77 11.57
CA PHE A 147 29.40 -4.63 10.65
C PHE A 147 29.69 -3.33 11.40
N LYS A 148 30.82 -2.71 11.06
CA LYS A 148 31.40 -1.56 11.79
C LYS A 148 31.56 -1.93 13.28
N GLN A 149 30.88 -1.22 14.18
CA GLN A 149 30.96 -1.48 15.62
C GLN A 149 29.95 -2.51 16.12
N ARG A 150 28.96 -2.93 15.32
CA ARG A 150 27.82 -3.76 15.76
C ARG A 150 28.02 -5.24 15.43
N GLN A 151 27.64 -6.11 16.37
CA GLN A 151 27.64 -7.56 16.22
C GLN A 151 26.23 -8.09 15.91
N PHE A 152 26.12 -9.13 15.09
CA PHE A 152 24.85 -9.72 14.66
C PHE A 152 24.93 -11.24 14.56
N TRP A 153 23.85 -11.92 14.95
CA TRP A 153 23.67 -13.36 14.76
C TRP A 153 23.31 -13.68 13.29
N ILE A 154 24.02 -14.62 12.68
CA ILE A 154 23.86 -15.11 11.31
C ILE A 154 23.79 -16.64 11.32
N PRO A 155 23.30 -17.30 10.25
CA PRO A 155 23.54 -18.73 10.07
C PRO A 155 25.01 -18.97 9.67
N ASP A 156 25.43 -20.23 9.57
CA ASP A 156 26.74 -20.58 9.01
C ASP A 156 26.78 -20.29 7.50
N VAL A 157 27.23 -19.08 7.14
CA VAL A 157 27.27 -18.59 5.75
C VAL A 157 28.23 -19.38 4.84
N ARG A 158 29.07 -20.27 5.39
CA ARG A 158 29.89 -21.21 4.61
C ARG A 158 29.04 -22.30 3.95
N SER A 159 27.87 -22.60 4.51
CA SER A 159 26.98 -23.70 4.09
C SER A 159 25.64 -23.24 3.55
N VAL A 160 25.05 -22.18 4.10
CA VAL A 160 23.70 -21.70 3.77
C VAL A 160 23.69 -20.17 3.60
N PRO A 161 22.85 -19.62 2.73
CA PRO A 161 22.75 -18.17 2.56
C PRO A 161 22.21 -17.45 3.79
N PRO A 162 22.65 -16.20 4.04
CA PRO A 162 21.95 -15.28 4.92
C PRO A 162 20.62 -14.81 4.31
N ALA A 163 19.68 -14.44 5.16
CA ALA A 163 18.52 -13.65 4.74
C ALA A 163 18.96 -12.25 4.28
N SER A 164 18.66 -11.89 3.04
CA SER A 164 19.12 -10.64 2.43
C SER A 164 18.05 -9.96 1.57
N TYR A 165 18.38 -8.76 1.07
CA TYR A 165 17.64 -8.09 0.01
C TYR A 165 18.17 -8.56 -1.34
N ILE A 166 17.50 -9.54 -1.94
CA ILE A 166 17.97 -10.22 -3.16
C ILE A 166 17.79 -9.37 -4.43
N ASN A 167 16.87 -8.40 -4.43
CA ASN A 167 16.46 -7.67 -5.64
C ASN A 167 16.15 -8.69 -6.75
N ASP A 168 16.70 -8.54 -7.96
CA ASP A 168 16.54 -9.50 -9.07
C ASP A 168 17.65 -10.57 -9.12
N GLY A 169 18.28 -10.86 -7.98
CA GLY A 169 19.37 -11.84 -7.83
C GLY A 169 18.91 -13.26 -7.49
N LEU A 170 17.81 -13.74 -8.08
CA LEU A 170 17.31 -15.10 -7.85
C LEU A 170 16.82 -15.69 -9.18
N VAL A 171 17.56 -16.64 -9.74
CA VAL A 171 17.32 -17.21 -11.07
C VAL A 171 17.31 -18.73 -11.03
N PHE A 172 16.42 -19.36 -11.80
CA PHE A 172 16.43 -20.80 -12.03
C PHE A 172 17.37 -21.12 -13.19
N ASN A 173 18.40 -21.93 -12.96
CA ASN A 173 19.29 -22.40 -14.00
C ASN A 173 18.71 -23.69 -14.60
N ARG A 174 18.31 -23.62 -15.88
CA ARG A 174 17.64 -24.74 -16.57
C ARG A 174 18.57 -25.91 -16.85
N ASP A 175 19.85 -25.65 -17.12
CA ASP A 175 20.83 -26.68 -17.47
C ASP A 175 21.14 -27.61 -16.28
N THR A 176 21.01 -27.08 -15.06
CA THR A 176 21.30 -27.78 -13.80
C THR A 176 20.04 -28.21 -13.06
N GLY A 177 18.89 -27.57 -13.32
CA GLY A 177 17.65 -27.74 -12.56
C GLY A 177 17.74 -27.21 -11.12
N THR A 178 18.65 -26.26 -10.88
CA THR A 178 18.95 -25.64 -9.57
C THR A 178 18.66 -24.13 -9.58
N ILE A 179 18.72 -23.50 -8.41
CA ILE A 179 18.48 -22.05 -8.25
C ILE A 179 19.77 -21.36 -7.83
N ILE A 180 20.14 -20.30 -8.54
CA ILE A 180 21.25 -19.41 -8.19
C ILE A 180 20.70 -18.21 -7.41
N LEU A 181 21.34 -17.94 -6.27
CA LEU A 181 21.06 -16.81 -5.39
C LEU A 181 22.29 -15.89 -5.31
N LEU A 182 22.10 -14.63 -5.68
CA LEU A 182 23.06 -13.54 -5.50
C LEU A 182 22.73 -12.82 -4.19
N ALA A 183 23.26 -13.31 -3.07
CA ALA A 183 22.94 -12.76 -1.76
C ALA A 183 23.66 -11.43 -1.54
N SER A 184 22.89 -10.40 -1.18
CA SER A 184 23.44 -9.20 -0.54
C SER A 184 23.91 -9.54 0.89
N PRO A 185 24.76 -8.70 1.51
CA PRO A 185 25.14 -8.81 2.92
C PRO A 185 23.99 -9.15 3.87
N PRO A 186 24.21 -9.95 4.93
CA PRO A 186 23.29 -10.09 6.05
C PRO A 186 23.13 -8.77 6.80
N ALA A 187 22.28 -7.91 6.27
CA ALA A 187 21.51 -7.05 7.13
C ALA A 187 20.45 -7.95 7.79
N ASN A 188 20.67 -8.29 9.06
CA ASN A 188 19.63 -8.89 9.89
C ASN A 188 19.45 -8.06 11.18
N GLY A 189 18.25 -8.13 11.75
CA GLY A 189 17.88 -7.37 12.94
C GLY A 189 18.44 -7.97 14.23
N ALA A 190 18.99 -9.18 14.17
CA ALA A 190 19.42 -10.02 15.28
C ALA A 190 20.75 -9.56 15.87
N LYS A 191 20.79 -8.34 16.43
CA LYS A 191 21.95 -7.88 17.20
C LYS A 191 22.30 -8.89 18.29
N VAL A 192 23.58 -9.19 18.43
CA VAL A 192 24.10 -9.81 19.66
C VAL A 192 23.91 -8.78 20.79
N ARG A 193 23.38 -9.22 21.92
CA ARG A 193 23.22 -8.38 23.11
C ARG A 193 24.49 -8.37 23.95
N ASP A 194 24.72 -7.31 24.72
CA ASP A 194 25.90 -7.18 25.60
C ASP A 194 25.96 -8.28 26.70
N ASP A 195 24.83 -8.91 27.03
CA ASP A 195 24.73 -10.04 27.95
C ASP A 195 24.75 -11.44 27.27
N GLU A 196 24.78 -11.50 25.93
CA GLU A 196 24.96 -12.74 25.18
C GLU A 196 26.46 -13.01 24.95
N LYS A 197 26.96 -14.11 25.52
CA LYS A 197 28.36 -14.55 25.33
C LYS A 197 28.55 -15.24 23.97
N ALA A 198 28.67 -14.45 22.90
CA ALA A 198 29.06 -14.95 21.59
C ALA A 198 30.53 -15.44 21.62
N SER A 199 30.77 -16.74 21.35
CA SER A 199 32.14 -17.30 21.37
C SER A 199 32.95 -16.81 20.17
N PRO A 200 34.27 -16.54 20.32
CA PRO A 200 35.15 -16.30 19.19
C PRO A 200 35.12 -17.41 18.12
N ASP A 201 34.91 -18.67 18.52
CA ASP A 201 34.87 -19.82 17.59
C ASP A 201 33.66 -19.82 16.64
N LEU A 202 32.63 -19.03 16.96
CA LEU A 202 31.41 -18.84 16.18
C LEU A 202 31.44 -17.56 15.33
N TYR A 203 32.56 -16.84 15.33
CA TYR A 203 32.76 -15.64 14.54
C TYR A 203 33.08 -15.98 13.08
N LEU A 204 32.35 -15.37 12.14
CA LEU A 204 32.65 -15.41 10.71
C LEU A 204 33.06 -14.01 10.24
N GLU A 205 34.32 -13.86 9.85
CA GLU A 205 34.92 -12.58 9.45
C GLU A 205 34.32 -12.06 8.13
N ASP A 206 34.25 -12.91 7.10
CA ASP A 206 33.52 -12.66 5.84
C ASP A 206 31.99 -12.82 6.01
N GLY A 207 31.52 -13.02 7.24
CA GLY A 207 30.12 -13.29 7.56
C GLY A 207 29.17 -12.17 7.15
N ASN A 208 29.66 -10.94 6.95
CA ASN A 208 28.89 -9.79 6.48
C ASN A 208 29.05 -9.52 4.97
N ASP A 209 29.92 -10.23 4.26
CA ASP A 209 30.18 -9.95 2.84
C ASP A 209 29.09 -10.53 1.91
N PRO A 210 28.98 -10.05 0.66
CA PRO A 210 28.06 -10.62 -0.33
C PRO A 210 28.58 -11.99 -0.79
N HIS A 211 27.69 -12.97 -0.87
CA HIS A 211 28.03 -14.36 -1.24
C HIS A 211 27.08 -14.87 -2.32
N GLN A 212 27.50 -15.87 -3.10
CA GLN A 212 26.64 -16.54 -4.07
C GLN A 212 26.40 -17.98 -3.66
N TYR A 213 25.18 -18.45 -3.87
CA TYR A 213 24.79 -19.81 -3.52
C TYR A 213 23.99 -20.47 -4.63
N GLU A 214 24.11 -21.79 -4.69
CA GLU A 214 23.23 -22.66 -5.45
C GLU A 214 22.37 -23.47 -4.48
N PHE A 215 21.07 -23.58 -4.76
CA PHE A 215 20.12 -24.44 -4.07
C PHE A 215 19.61 -25.52 -5.01
N ASN A 216 19.52 -26.75 -4.52
CA ASN A 216 18.80 -27.81 -5.21
C ASN A 216 17.34 -27.86 -4.69
N PRO A 217 16.34 -27.43 -5.50
CA PRO A 217 14.94 -27.45 -5.09
C PRO A 217 14.26 -28.82 -5.18
N SER A 218 14.98 -29.87 -5.61
CA SER A 218 14.45 -31.24 -5.63
C SER A 218 14.39 -31.81 -4.22
N GLU A 219 13.30 -32.53 -3.94
CA GLU A 219 13.06 -33.25 -2.68
C GLU A 219 13.67 -34.66 -2.70
N THR A 220 14.10 -35.15 -3.87
CA THR A 220 14.53 -36.56 -4.09
C THR A 220 15.80 -36.73 -4.92
N GLU A 221 16.09 -35.81 -5.84
CA GLU A 221 17.19 -35.96 -6.82
C GLU A 221 18.42 -35.13 -6.43
N THR A 222 19.61 -35.71 -6.56
CA THR A 222 20.85 -34.93 -6.61
C THR A 222 20.93 -34.22 -7.96
N ARG A 223 21.04 -32.89 -7.96
CA ARG A 223 21.14 -32.06 -9.17
C ARG A 223 22.46 -31.31 -9.18
N HIS A 224 23.17 -31.34 -10.31
CA HIS A 224 24.48 -30.71 -10.47
C HIS A 224 25.53 -31.10 -9.39
N GLY A 225 25.42 -32.31 -8.83
CA GLY A 225 26.26 -32.79 -7.72
C GLY A 225 25.84 -32.31 -6.32
N LEU A 226 24.77 -31.52 -6.22
CA LEU A 226 24.22 -30.98 -4.97
C LEU A 226 23.05 -31.84 -4.48
N ALA A 227 23.06 -32.24 -3.21
CA ALA A 227 22.05 -33.13 -2.62
C ALA A 227 20.64 -32.47 -2.57
N PRO A 228 19.55 -33.25 -2.48
CA PRO A 228 18.19 -32.72 -2.32
C PRO A 228 18.08 -31.68 -1.19
N LEU A 229 17.34 -30.60 -1.43
CA LEU A 229 17.05 -29.52 -0.47
C LEU A 229 18.28 -28.90 0.20
N SER A 230 19.45 -28.95 -0.45
CA SER A 230 20.71 -28.44 0.10
C SER A 230 21.25 -27.22 -0.65
N TRP A 231 22.14 -26.50 0.02
CA TRP A 231 22.83 -25.31 -0.47
C TRP A 231 24.33 -25.60 -0.65
N ARG A 232 24.97 -24.93 -1.61
CA ARG A 232 26.44 -24.74 -1.63
C ARG A 232 26.81 -23.30 -1.98
N ARG A 233 27.93 -22.81 -1.47
CA ARG A 233 28.53 -21.53 -1.90
C ARG A 233 29.22 -21.71 -3.26
N ILE A 234 28.97 -20.79 -4.18
CA ILE A 234 29.43 -20.84 -5.59
C ILE A 234 30.21 -19.59 -6.04
N GLY A 235 30.48 -18.67 -5.11
CA GLY A 235 31.20 -17.43 -5.38
C GLY A 235 31.11 -16.42 -4.22
N ASP A 236 31.89 -15.36 -4.33
CA ASP A 236 32.04 -14.25 -3.39
C ASP A 236 32.02 -12.87 -4.09
N PHE A 237 31.71 -12.82 -5.39
CA PHE A 237 31.72 -11.57 -6.16
C PHE A 237 30.57 -10.64 -5.72
N PRO A 238 30.81 -9.34 -5.50
CA PRO A 238 29.76 -8.43 -5.03
C PRO A 238 28.74 -8.09 -6.12
N TRP A 239 27.49 -8.55 -5.95
CA TRP A 239 26.34 -8.21 -6.82
C TRP A 239 25.34 -7.26 -6.14
N PRO A 240 25.69 -5.99 -5.83
CA PRO A 240 24.80 -5.08 -5.13
C PRO A 240 23.59 -4.70 -5.99
N THR A 241 22.39 -4.85 -5.42
CA THR A 241 21.11 -4.70 -6.14
C THR A 241 21.09 -5.51 -7.45
N ALA A 242 21.31 -6.81 -7.29
CA ALA A 242 21.53 -7.76 -8.36
C ALA A 242 20.46 -7.75 -9.46
N ARG A 243 20.90 -8.10 -10.68
CA ARG A 243 20.11 -8.50 -11.85
C ARG A 243 20.56 -9.89 -12.30
N SER A 244 19.64 -10.71 -12.80
CA SER A 244 20.01 -12.01 -13.37
C SER A 244 19.06 -12.45 -14.48
N VAL A 245 19.61 -13.02 -15.55
CA VAL A 245 18.85 -13.64 -16.65
C VAL A 245 19.69 -14.78 -17.26
N GLN A 246 19.02 -15.83 -17.73
CA GLN A 246 19.64 -16.91 -18.51
C GLN A 246 19.19 -16.81 -19.97
N LEU A 247 20.16 -16.85 -20.89
CA LEU A 247 19.92 -16.87 -22.34
C LEU A 247 19.52 -18.28 -22.81
N PRO A 248 18.89 -18.46 -24.00
CA PRO A 248 18.46 -19.77 -24.49
C PRO A 248 19.58 -20.80 -24.72
N ASN A 249 20.83 -20.34 -24.80
CA ASN A 249 22.02 -21.18 -24.95
C ASN A 249 22.65 -21.60 -23.59
N GLY A 250 21.98 -21.33 -22.47
CA GLY A 250 22.45 -21.64 -21.12
C GLY A 250 23.30 -20.54 -20.46
N GLN A 251 23.82 -19.59 -21.25
CA GLN A 251 24.67 -18.49 -20.76
C GLN A 251 23.94 -17.65 -19.70
N LEU A 252 24.54 -17.52 -18.51
CA LEU A 252 24.04 -16.62 -17.47
C LEU A 252 24.58 -15.22 -17.71
N LEU A 253 23.70 -14.22 -17.59
CA LEU A 253 24.07 -12.82 -17.44
C LEU A 253 23.72 -12.39 -16.02
N LEU A 254 24.74 -12.12 -15.22
CA LEU A 254 24.62 -11.70 -13.82
C LEU A 254 25.12 -10.26 -13.71
N GLY A 255 24.47 -9.45 -12.89
CA GLY A 255 24.79 -8.01 -12.84
C GLY A 255 24.51 -7.34 -11.52
N ASN A 256 25.03 -6.13 -11.39
CA ASN A 256 24.73 -5.19 -10.33
C ASN A 256 23.81 -4.07 -10.88
N ASN A 257 23.71 -2.92 -10.21
CA ASN A 257 22.91 -1.81 -10.73
C ASN A 257 23.44 -1.19 -12.03
N GLU A 258 24.76 -1.12 -12.20
CA GLU A 258 25.42 -0.43 -13.31
C GLU A 258 25.76 -1.38 -14.45
N GLN A 259 26.13 -2.63 -14.18
CA GLN A 259 26.77 -3.52 -15.16
C GLN A 259 26.16 -4.92 -15.20
N LEU A 260 26.24 -5.55 -16.38
CA LEU A 260 25.94 -6.96 -16.66
C LEU A 260 27.21 -7.69 -17.09
N TYR A 261 27.34 -8.96 -16.70
CA TYR A 261 28.50 -9.80 -16.97
C TYR A 261 28.06 -11.17 -17.50
N GLU A 262 28.75 -11.67 -18.52
CA GLU A 262 28.73 -13.08 -18.89
C GLU A 262 29.39 -13.91 -17.79
N VAL A 263 28.67 -14.89 -17.24
CA VAL A 263 29.17 -15.82 -16.22
C VAL A 263 28.81 -17.25 -16.61
N SER A 264 29.80 -18.14 -16.57
CA SER A 264 29.57 -19.59 -16.72
C SER A 264 29.59 -20.28 -15.36
N GLN A 265 28.76 -21.30 -15.17
CA GLN A 265 28.83 -22.16 -13.99
C GLN A 265 29.60 -23.45 -14.35
N GLY A 266 30.67 -23.74 -13.60
CA GLY A 266 31.46 -24.97 -13.77
C GLY A 266 30.74 -26.21 -13.22
N SER A 267 31.20 -27.39 -13.62
CA SER A 267 30.66 -28.68 -13.14
C SER A 267 30.91 -28.96 -11.65
N ASP A 268 31.79 -28.19 -11.01
CA ASP A 268 32.01 -28.13 -9.57
C ASP A 268 30.97 -27.22 -8.86
N GLY A 269 30.12 -26.53 -9.62
CA GLY A 269 29.14 -25.56 -9.18
C GLY A 269 29.65 -24.12 -9.12
N GLN A 270 30.95 -23.85 -9.25
CA GLN A 270 31.48 -22.50 -9.05
C GLN A 270 31.14 -21.58 -10.23
N LEU A 271 30.86 -20.31 -9.94
CA LEU A 271 30.76 -19.26 -10.95
C LEU A 271 32.17 -18.89 -11.43
N GLN A 272 32.38 -18.85 -12.74
CA GLN A 272 33.70 -18.69 -13.34
C GLN A 272 33.78 -17.43 -14.20
N ASN A 273 34.91 -16.73 -14.08
CA ASN A 273 35.40 -15.68 -14.98
C ASN A 273 34.33 -14.67 -15.47
N PRO A 274 33.71 -13.88 -14.56
CA PRO A 274 32.72 -12.88 -14.94
C PRO A 274 33.34 -11.86 -15.92
N LYS A 275 32.90 -11.91 -17.18
CA LYS A 275 33.36 -11.03 -18.26
C LYS A 275 32.33 -9.92 -18.46
N LEU A 276 32.77 -8.66 -18.46
CA LEU A 276 31.86 -7.53 -18.68
C LEU A 276 31.14 -7.70 -20.02
N PHE A 277 29.81 -7.75 -19.96
CA PHE A 277 28.92 -7.86 -21.11
C PHE A 277 28.43 -6.47 -21.53
N TYR A 278 27.99 -5.68 -20.55
CA TYR A 278 27.47 -4.33 -20.78
C TYR A 278 27.58 -3.45 -19.53
N ASP A 279 27.72 -2.14 -19.74
CA ASP A 279 27.64 -1.11 -18.69
C ASP A 279 26.48 -0.17 -19.01
N ASP A 280 25.41 -0.26 -18.23
CA ASP A 280 24.19 0.52 -18.37
C ASP A 280 24.35 1.96 -17.80
N HIS A 281 25.38 2.21 -16.98
CA HIS A 281 25.58 3.45 -16.23
C HIS A 281 24.35 3.91 -15.41
N LYS A 282 23.48 2.99 -14.96
CA LYS A 282 22.25 3.31 -14.20
C LYS A 282 22.40 3.12 -12.70
N SER A 283 21.79 4.01 -11.91
CA SER A 283 21.72 3.84 -10.46
C SER A 283 20.49 3.04 -10.02
N ARG A 284 20.64 2.21 -8.97
CA ARG A 284 19.57 1.45 -8.26
C ARG A 284 18.96 0.31 -9.08
N GLY A 285 19.49 -0.90 -8.86
CA GLY A 285 19.34 -2.08 -9.72
C GLY A 285 17.94 -2.46 -10.18
N GLY A 286 17.88 -3.10 -11.34
CA GLY A 286 16.67 -3.35 -12.12
C GLY A 286 16.12 -4.76 -12.01
N ASN A 287 15.37 -5.16 -13.04
CA ASN A 287 15.09 -6.55 -13.40
C ASN A 287 15.52 -6.78 -14.85
N ALA A 288 16.11 -7.93 -15.14
CA ALA A 288 16.59 -8.30 -16.48
C ALA A 288 15.74 -9.43 -17.09
N VAL A 289 15.36 -9.30 -18.37
CA VAL A 289 14.55 -10.27 -19.09
C VAL A 289 15.05 -10.42 -20.52
N TYR A 290 15.13 -11.65 -21.00
CA TYR A 290 15.47 -11.97 -22.38
C TYR A 290 14.21 -11.94 -23.26
N ASP A 291 14.30 -11.22 -24.38
CA ASP A 291 13.28 -11.08 -25.41
C ASP A 291 13.62 -11.98 -26.60
N ALA A 292 12.94 -13.14 -26.65
CA ALA A 292 13.10 -14.12 -27.73
C ALA A 292 12.55 -13.64 -29.09
N HIS A 293 11.81 -12.52 -29.16
CA HIS A 293 11.34 -11.96 -30.43
C HIS A 293 12.47 -11.22 -31.16
N ARG A 294 13.35 -10.55 -30.41
CA ARG A 294 14.42 -9.67 -30.95
C ARG A 294 15.84 -10.19 -30.72
N ASP A 295 15.99 -11.26 -29.94
CA ASP A 295 17.27 -11.74 -29.39
C ASP A 295 17.98 -10.67 -28.54
N TRP A 296 17.21 -9.95 -27.72
CA TRP A 296 17.70 -8.85 -26.89
C TRP A 296 17.56 -9.15 -25.40
N VAL A 297 18.44 -8.55 -24.60
CA VAL A 297 18.35 -8.51 -23.14
C VAL A 297 17.86 -7.12 -22.74
N TRP A 298 16.70 -7.08 -22.10
CA TRP A 298 16.09 -5.85 -21.61
C TRP A 298 16.32 -5.72 -20.10
N SER A 299 16.73 -4.53 -19.65
CA SER A 299 16.88 -4.18 -18.23
C SER A 299 15.94 -3.04 -17.86
N ILE A 300 14.98 -3.31 -16.95
CA ILE A 300 14.06 -2.30 -16.43
C ILE A 300 14.53 -1.73 -15.09
N TYR A 301 14.68 -0.41 -15.05
CA TYR A 301 15.07 0.36 -13.88
C TYR A 301 13.88 1.12 -13.29
N LEU A 302 14.12 1.94 -12.26
CA LEU A 302 13.06 2.69 -11.59
C LEU A 302 12.31 3.65 -12.53
N ASP A 303 13.02 4.29 -13.47
CA ASP A 303 12.51 5.30 -14.40
C ASP A 303 13.24 5.27 -15.77
N SER A 304 13.89 4.15 -16.09
CA SER A 304 14.57 3.90 -17.37
C SER A 304 14.41 2.45 -17.81
N LEU A 305 14.55 2.23 -19.12
CA LEU A 305 14.49 0.93 -19.78
C LEU A 305 15.62 0.87 -20.80
N VAL A 306 16.46 -0.15 -20.69
CA VAL A 306 17.61 -0.38 -21.58
C VAL A 306 17.39 -1.69 -22.32
N ALA A 307 17.76 -1.75 -23.60
CA ALA A 307 17.86 -2.99 -24.37
C ALA A 307 19.23 -3.11 -25.03
N VAL A 308 19.80 -4.31 -24.97
CA VAL A 308 21.07 -4.67 -25.62
C VAL A 308 20.89 -5.96 -26.40
N ASP A 309 21.60 -6.14 -27.51
CA ASP A 309 21.61 -7.43 -28.21
C ASP A 309 22.50 -8.46 -27.49
N THR A 310 22.46 -9.72 -27.93
CA THR A 310 23.29 -10.82 -27.39
C THR A 310 24.80 -10.65 -27.58
N SER A 311 25.27 -9.60 -28.26
CA SER A 311 26.69 -9.22 -28.34
C SER A 311 27.11 -8.14 -27.33
N GLY A 312 26.17 -7.64 -26.52
CA GLY A 312 26.41 -6.54 -25.58
C GLY A 312 26.34 -5.16 -26.23
N LYS A 313 25.79 -5.04 -27.45
CA LYS A 313 25.62 -3.74 -28.11
C LYS A 313 24.33 -3.07 -27.66
N SER A 314 24.42 -1.79 -27.32
CA SER A 314 23.24 -0.96 -26.99
C SER A 314 22.30 -0.83 -28.19
N MET A 315 21.04 -1.19 -28.00
CA MET A 315 19.97 -1.07 -28.99
C MET A 315 19.00 0.06 -28.63
N LEU A 316 18.75 0.27 -27.33
CA LEU A 316 17.78 1.24 -26.82
C LEU A 316 18.11 1.67 -25.39
N ASP A 317 17.97 2.97 -25.08
CA ASP A 317 18.06 3.53 -23.73
C ASP A 317 16.98 4.62 -23.58
N LEU A 318 15.85 4.26 -22.98
CA LEU A 318 14.69 5.13 -22.81
C LEU A 318 14.53 5.58 -21.36
N LYS A 319 14.25 6.87 -21.20
CA LYS A 319 13.65 7.39 -19.97
C LYS A 319 12.14 7.12 -19.99
N LEU A 320 11.63 6.51 -18.92
CA LEU A 320 10.22 6.17 -18.78
C LEU A 320 9.41 7.37 -18.26
N PRO A 321 8.15 7.54 -18.71
CA PRO A 321 7.29 8.60 -18.20
C PRO A 321 6.79 8.29 -16.77
N MET A 322 6.63 7.00 -16.45
CA MET A 322 6.26 6.48 -15.13
C MET A 322 7.47 6.01 -14.32
N LYS A 323 7.29 5.92 -13.00
CA LYS A 323 8.14 5.04 -12.18
C LYS A 323 7.60 3.62 -12.25
N THR A 324 8.48 2.65 -12.42
CA THR A 324 8.11 1.25 -12.58
C THR A 324 8.21 0.49 -11.27
N ASP A 325 7.55 -0.67 -11.27
CA ASP A 325 7.59 -1.62 -10.17
C ASP A 325 8.57 -2.77 -10.42
N LYS A 326 9.44 -2.58 -11.42
CA LYS A 326 10.52 -3.48 -11.87
C LYS A 326 10.01 -4.86 -12.28
N SER A 327 8.79 -4.95 -12.78
CA SER A 327 8.30 -6.09 -13.55
C SER A 327 8.62 -5.85 -15.02
N LEU A 328 8.93 -6.91 -15.77
CA LEU A 328 9.02 -6.88 -17.23
C LEU A 328 8.63 -8.25 -17.78
N ALA A 329 7.84 -8.26 -18.85
CA ALA A 329 7.53 -9.42 -19.65
C ALA A 329 7.12 -8.95 -21.05
N PHE A 330 7.00 -9.90 -21.98
CA PHE A 330 6.58 -9.64 -23.36
C PHE A 330 5.32 -10.47 -23.68
N ASP A 331 4.43 -9.92 -24.51
CA ASP A 331 3.32 -10.69 -25.07
C ASP A 331 3.75 -11.53 -26.29
N LYS A 332 2.80 -12.23 -26.93
CA LYS A 332 3.09 -13.09 -28.10
C LYS A 332 3.60 -12.32 -29.33
N ASP A 333 3.34 -11.01 -29.39
CA ASP A 333 3.68 -10.14 -30.53
C ASP A 333 4.95 -9.33 -30.24
N GLY A 334 5.60 -9.57 -29.10
CA GLY A 334 6.82 -8.87 -28.69
C GLY A 334 6.58 -7.49 -28.05
N ASN A 335 5.33 -7.14 -27.71
CA ASN A 335 5.04 -5.91 -26.98
C ASN A 335 5.50 -6.04 -25.52
N ILE A 336 5.99 -4.95 -24.94
CA ILE A 336 6.34 -4.88 -23.53
C ILE A 336 5.04 -4.87 -22.70
N VAL A 337 4.97 -5.71 -21.66
CA VAL A 337 3.87 -5.79 -20.70
C VAL A 337 4.42 -5.70 -19.27
N LEU A 338 4.28 -4.53 -18.65
CA LEU A 338 4.68 -4.26 -17.26
C LEU A 338 3.45 -4.32 -16.34
N TRP A 339 3.62 -4.80 -15.12
CA TRP A 339 2.59 -4.83 -14.08
C TRP A 339 3.01 -3.99 -12.86
N ASP A 340 2.15 -3.10 -12.38
CA ASP A 340 2.46 -2.23 -11.22
C ASP A 340 2.52 -2.96 -9.87
N GLY A 341 2.27 -4.27 -9.87
CA GLY A 341 2.12 -5.07 -8.66
C GLY A 341 0.77 -4.86 -7.97
N ASN A 342 -0.18 -4.17 -8.58
CA ASN A 342 -1.51 -3.87 -8.06
C ASN A 342 -2.53 -4.03 -9.22
N THR A 343 -3.37 -3.04 -9.51
CA THR A 343 -4.44 -3.15 -10.51
C THR A 343 -4.01 -2.85 -11.96
N ARG A 344 -2.77 -2.43 -12.23
CA ARG A 344 -2.43 -1.73 -13.47
C ARG A 344 -1.40 -2.45 -14.34
N ILE A 345 -1.72 -2.53 -15.61
CA ILE A 345 -0.80 -2.92 -16.68
C ILE A 345 -0.35 -1.69 -17.45
N PHE A 346 0.93 -1.63 -17.82
CA PHE A 346 1.48 -0.70 -18.78
C PHE A 346 2.00 -1.49 -19.99
N THR A 347 1.84 -0.91 -21.18
CA THR A 347 2.27 -1.52 -22.44
C THR A 347 2.96 -0.55 -23.36
N LEU A 348 3.89 -1.05 -24.15
CA LEU A 348 4.55 -0.36 -25.24
C LEU A 348 4.83 -1.36 -26.37
N ASP A 349 4.44 -1.01 -27.58
CA ASP A 349 5.03 -1.59 -28.80
C ASP A 349 6.33 -0.81 -29.07
N PRO A 350 7.52 -1.41 -28.91
CA PRO A 350 8.79 -0.73 -29.12
C PRO A 350 9.16 -0.57 -30.61
N ASP A 351 8.52 -1.34 -31.51
CA ASP A 351 8.82 -1.35 -32.95
C ASP A 351 7.86 -0.43 -33.74
N ALA A 352 6.79 0.06 -33.10
CA ALA A 352 5.88 1.04 -33.67
C ALA A 352 6.65 2.30 -34.19
N PRO A 353 6.25 2.90 -35.33
CA PRO A 353 6.90 4.11 -35.86
C PRO A 353 6.86 5.33 -34.91
N SER A 354 5.95 5.32 -33.95
CA SER A 354 5.87 6.30 -32.86
C SER A 354 5.42 5.57 -31.58
N PRO A 355 6.36 4.97 -30.82
CA PRO A 355 6.03 4.19 -29.63
C PRO A 355 5.31 5.02 -28.58
N GLN A 356 4.13 4.57 -28.15
CA GLN A 356 3.34 5.25 -27.12
C GLN A 356 3.02 4.30 -25.96
N TRP A 357 3.31 4.75 -24.74
CA TRP A 357 2.92 4.02 -23.54
C TRP A 357 1.41 4.05 -23.38
N ARG A 358 0.81 2.87 -23.15
CA ARG A 358 -0.61 2.71 -22.85
C ARG A 358 -0.79 2.03 -21.51
N THR A 359 -1.91 2.26 -20.84
CA THR A 359 -2.25 1.64 -19.57
C THR A 359 -3.66 1.09 -19.53
N ILE A 360 -3.83 -0.06 -18.87
CA ILE A 360 -5.11 -0.67 -18.53
C ILE A 360 -5.18 -0.74 -17.00
N ASN A 361 -6.25 -0.24 -16.40
CA ASN A 361 -6.45 -0.20 -14.95
C ASN A 361 -7.64 -1.08 -14.56
N TRP A 362 -7.37 -2.21 -13.94
CA TRP A 362 -8.35 -3.20 -13.49
C TRP A 362 -8.72 -2.92 -12.03
N VAL A 363 -9.28 -1.73 -11.76
CA VAL A 363 -9.47 -1.26 -10.38
C VAL A 363 -10.48 -2.10 -9.60
N ASP A 364 -11.53 -2.58 -10.28
CA ASP A 364 -12.60 -3.39 -9.70
C ASP A 364 -12.30 -4.90 -9.75
N ASP A 365 -11.68 -5.38 -10.84
CA ASP A 365 -11.48 -6.81 -11.15
C ASP A 365 -9.99 -7.23 -11.15
N GLY A 366 -9.13 -6.53 -10.41
CA GLY A 366 -7.68 -6.76 -10.42
C GLY A 366 -7.03 -6.98 -9.05
N PRO A 367 -5.70 -7.20 -9.00
CA PRO A 367 -4.93 -7.50 -7.77
C PRO A 367 -4.87 -6.33 -6.76
N TYR A 368 -5.99 -5.98 -6.13
CA TYR A 368 -6.04 -4.81 -5.26
C TYR A 368 -5.21 -4.96 -3.97
N GLY A 369 -4.39 -3.94 -3.68
CA GLY A 369 -3.62 -3.83 -2.44
C GLY A 369 -2.28 -4.58 -2.46
N GLY A 370 -1.82 -5.00 -3.64
CA GLY A 370 -0.47 -5.52 -3.83
C GLY A 370 0.64 -4.47 -3.62
N MET A 371 1.88 -4.90 -3.41
CA MET A 371 2.98 -3.97 -3.11
C MET A 371 3.62 -3.41 -4.38
N ARG A 372 3.38 -2.11 -4.62
CA ARG A 372 4.12 -1.32 -5.60
C ARG A 372 5.63 -1.28 -5.28
N ARG A 373 6.43 -1.18 -6.33
CA ARG A 373 7.88 -0.92 -6.47
C ARG A 373 8.84 -2.09 -6.31
N ARG A 374 8.33 -3.32 -6.21
CA ARG A 374 9.13 -4.50 -5.81
C ARG A 374 8.66 -5.80 -6.46
N VAL A 375 8.26 -5.79 -7.74
CA VAL A 375 7.79 -7.02 -8.41
C VAL A 375 8.97 -7.88 -8.86
N TYR A 376 9.96 -7.34 -9.59
CA TYR A 376 11.10 -8.12 -10.11
C TYR A 376 10.62 -9.34 -10.92
N GLY A 377 11.37 -10.45 -10.94
CA GLY A 377 11.00 -11.74 -11.54
C GLY A 377 9.73 -12.42 -10.98
N LYS A 378 8.90 -11.74 -10.17
CA LYS A 378 7.56 -12.21 -9.76
C LYS A 378 6.46 -11.87 -10.79
N TRP A 379 6.84 -11.60 -12.04
CA TRP A 379 5.95 -11.37 -13.18
C TRP A 379 6.53 -12.08 -14.41
N VAL A 380 5.82 -13.06 -14.96
CA VAL A 380 6.33 -13.93 -16.05
C VAL A 380 5.26 -14.18 -17.11
N HIS A 381 5.68 -14.34 -18.36
CA HIS A 381 4.82 -14.77 -19.47
C HIS A 381 4.69 -16.30 -19.47
N LEU A 382 3.47 -16.81 -19.69
CA LEU A 382 3.13 -18.24 -19.77
C LEU A 382 2.87 -18.72 -21.21
N GLY A 383 2.95 -17.81 -22.20
CA GLY A 383 2.51 -18.05 -23.57
C GLY A 383 1.04 -17.65 -23.81
N ASN A 384 0.65 -17.52 -25.08
CA ASN A 384 -0.72 -17.20 -25.51
C ASN A 384 -1.34 -15.93 -24.87
N ASN A 385 -0.52 -14.91 -24.57
CA ASN A 385 -0.90 -13.68 -23.85
C ASN A 385 -1.38 -13.91 -22.40
N TYR A 386 -1.02 -15.04 -21.78
CA TYR A 386 -1.23 -15.27 -20.36
C TYR A 386 0.04 -14.99 -19.56
N PHE A 387 -0.10 -14.43 -18.37
CA PHE A 387 0.99 -14.07 -17.46
C PHE A 387 0.67 -14.56 -16.05
N ALA A 388 1.70 -14.83 -15.24
CA ALA A 388 1.55 -15.09 -13.80
C ALA A 388 2.27 -14.01 -12.97
N GLY A 389 1.63 -13.54 -11.91
CA GLY A 389 2.13 -12.45 -11.08
C GLY A 389 1.87 -12.61 -9.58
N ILE A 390 2.84 -12.21 -8.74
CA ILE A 390 2.60 -12.01 -7.30
C ILE A 390 3.39 -10.83 -6.72
N SER A 391 2.73 -10.02 -5.91
CA SER A 391 3.26 -8.78 -5.33
C SER A 391 2.99 -8.60 -3.82
N SER A 392 2.26 -9.52 -3.19
CA SER A 392 1.93 -9.42 -1.76
C SER A 392 1.69 -10.79 -1.14
N TYR A 393 1.78 -10.84 0.20
CA TYR A 393 1.39 -11.99 1.01
C TYR A 393 -0.13 -12.05 1.30
N SER A 394 -0.87 -10.99 0.97
CA SER A 394 -2.28 -10.81 1.35
C SER A 394 -3.30 -11.32 0.33
N HIS A 395 -2.83 -11.82 -0.80
CA HIS A 395 -3.61 -12.44 -1.88
C HIS A 395 -2.77 -13.59 -2.48
N GLY A 396 -3.38 -14.39 -3.34
CA GLY A 396 -2.74 -15.48 -4.08
C GLY A 396 -1.81 -15.00 -5.19
N VAL A 397 -1.39 -15.97 -6.02
CA VAL A 397 -0.74 -15.71 -7.32
C VAL A 397 -1.84 -15.42 -8.33
N TRP A 398 -1.64 -14.42 -9.18
CA TRP A 398 -2.64 -13.99 -10.15
C TRP A 398 -2.26 -14.43 -11.56
N ILE A 399 -3.22 -15.01 -12.26
CA ILE A 399 -3.15 -15.23 -13.72
C ILE A 399 -3.81 -14.04 -14.41
N TYR A 400 -3.08 -13.44 -15.34
CA TYR A 400 -3.57 -12.35 -16.17
C TYR A 400 -3.69 -12.80 -17.62
N LYS A 401 -4.79 -12.44 -18.28
CA LYS A 401 -4.93 -12.49 -19.74
C LYS A 401 -4.78 -11.09 -20.30
N HIS A 402 -3.69 -10.87 -21.04
CA HIS A 402 -3.48 -9.61 -21.76
C HIS A 402 -4.42 -9.54 -22.98
N PRO A 403 -5.18 -8.46 -23.17
CA PRO A 403 -6.08 -8.34 -24.30
C PRO A 403 -5.33 -8.21 -25.62
N THR A 404 -5.93 -8.75 -26.69
CA THR A 404 -5.46 -8.54 -28.07
C THR A 404 -6.07 -7.30 -28.72
N ALA A 405 -6.96 -6.59 -28.02
CA ALA A 405 -7.70 -5.44 -28.52
C ALA A 405 -7.16 -4.14 -27.89
N PRO A 406 -6.67 -3.17 -28.69
CA PRO A 406 -6.00 -1.98 -28.16
C PRO A 406 -6.95 -0.97 -27.49
N ASP A 407 -8.26 -1.06 -27.75
CA ASP A 407 -9.29 -0.14 -27.23
C ASP A 407 -9.37 -0.10 -25.69
N LEU A 408 -8.98 -1.19 -25.03
CA LEU A 408 -8.96 -1.29 -23.56
C LEU A 408 -7.86 -0.45 -22.90
N GLY A 409 -6.81 -0.04 -23.64
CA GLY A 409 -5.68 0.71 -23.11
C GLY A 409 -5.77 2.21 -23.38
N ARG A 410 -5.67 3.03 -22.34
CA ARG A 410 -5.57 4.50 -22.43
C ARG A 410 -4.12 4.93 -22.70
N THR A 411 -3.89 5.81 -23.66
CA THR A 411 -2.56 6.36 -23.95
C THR A 411 -2.11 7.32 -22.86
N LEU A 412 -0.84 7.23 -22.46
CA LEU A 412 -0.18 8.19 -21.56
C LEU A 412 0.34 9.38 -22.38
N SER A 413 0.20 10.59 -21.83
CA SER A 413 0.78 11.78 -22.43
C SER A 413 2.31 11.78 -22.30
N ASP A 414 2.99 12.12 -23.40
CA ASP A 414 4.44 12.35 -23.46
C ASP A 414 4.85 13.72 -22.90
N THR A 415 3.87 14.61 -22.71
CA THR A 415 4.11 15.98 -22.26
C THR A 415 4.57 16.02 -20.81
N ASN A 416 5.62 16.80 -20.54
CA ASN A 416 6.17 16.97 -19.21
C ASN A 416 5.59 18.23 -18.53
N LEU A 417 4.44 18.07 -17.86
CA LEU A 417 3.76 19.14 -17.14
C LEU A 417 4.64 19.77 -16.05
N GLN A 418 5.44 18.98 -15.34
CA GLN A 418 6.34 19.49 -14.30
C GLN A 418 7.35 20.48 -14.90
N LYS A 419 7.90 20.18 -16.09
CA LYS A 419 8.82 21.07 -16.82
C LYS A 419 8.13 22.36 -17.30
N MET A 420 6.82 22.35 -17.55
CA MET A 420 6.04 23.56 -17.84
C MET A 420 5.91 24.43 -16.58
N ILE A 421 5.51 23.82 -15.45
CA ILE A 421 5.40 24.50 -14.14
C ILE A 421 6.76 25.05 -13.66
N ASP A 422 7.83 24.29 -13.85
CA ASP A 422 9.19 24.70 -13.46
C ASP A 422 9.69 25.88 -14.28
N ARG A 423 9.27 26.00 -15.55
CA ARG A 423 9.58 27.11 -16.47
C ARG A 423 8.65 28.31 -16.37
N ALA A 424 7.48 28.15 -15.75
CA ALA A 424 6.52 29.23 -15.57
C ALA A 424 7.13 30.41 -14.80
N GLU A 425 6.88 31.64 -15.24
CA GLU A 425 7.24 32.83 -14.45
C GLU A 425 6.37 32.91 -13.18
N PRO A 426 6.90 33.37 -12.03
CA PRO A 426 6.09 33.62 -10.85
C PRO A 426 4.87 34.51 -11.15
N HIS A 427 3.76 34.22 -10.49
CA HIS A 427 2.44 34.86 -10.66
C HIS A 427 1.77 34.70 -12.04
N SER A 428 2.38 33.97 -12.98
CA SER A 428 1.74 33.68 -14.27
C SER A 428 0.55 32.71 -14.15
N THR A 429 -0.32 32.74 -15.16
CA THR A 429 -1.43 31.79 -15.32
C THR A 429 -1.08 30.79 -16.42
N LEU A 430 -1.16 29.49 -16.13
CA LEU A 430 -0.94 28.41 -17.09
C LEU A 430 -2.18 27.54 -17.18
N LYS A 431 -2.69 27.33 -18.39
CA LYS A 431 -3.54 26.18 -18.70
C LYS A 431 -2.64 25.02 -19.10
N LEU A 432 -2.74 23.90 -18.37
CA LEU A 432 -1.98 22.69 -18.64
C LEU A 432 -2.76 21.80 -19.62
N PRO A 433 -2.10 21.15 -20.60
CA PRO A 433 -2.79 20.35 -21.61
C PRO A 433 -3.43 19.11 -20.99
N ALA A 434 -4.70 18.89 -21.34
CA ALA A 434 -5.44 17.69 -20.96
C ALA A 434 -4.72 16.41 -21.37
N GLY A 435 -4.87 15.34 -20.59
CA GLY A 435 -4.21 14.06 -20.81
C GLY A 435 -4.02 13.25 -19.53
N LEU A 436 -3.57 12.00 -19.70
CA LEU A 436 -3.29 11.07 -18.62
C LEU A 436 -1.79 11.04 -18.32
N TYR A 437 -1.40 11.40 -17.10
CA TYR A 437 -0.01 11.60 -16.68
C TYR A 437 0.38 10.62 -15.55
N PRO A 438 1.45 9.82 -15.72
CA PRO A 438 1.81 8.78 -14.76
C PRO A 438 2.57 9.28 -13.51
N TYR A 439 2.39 10.53 -13.12
CA TYR A 439 3.07 11.20 -12.03
C TYR A 439 2.17 12.26 -11.38
N GLY A 440 2.53 12.69 -10.16
CA GLY A 440 1.91 13.84 -9.50
C GLY A 440 2.74 15.12 -9.68
N LEU A 441 2.12 16.28 -9.47
CA LEU A 441 2.73 17.59 -9.71
C LEU A 441 3.24 18.25 -8.41
N ARG A 442 4.39 18.91 -8.50
CA ARG A 442 4.96 19.78 -7.45
C ARG A 442 4.82 21.23 -7.88
N ILE A 443 4.11 22.02 -7.09
CA ILE A 443 3.96 23.47 -7.29
C ILE A 443 4.75 24.15 -6.17
N ALA A 444 5.74 24.98 -6.50
CA ALA A 444 6.67 25.53 -5.50
C ALA A 444 7.08 27.00 -5.77
N LYS A 445 6.21 27.72 -6.47
CA LYS A 445 6.29 29.15 -6.78
C LYS A 445 4.83 29.66 -6.92
N PRO A 446 4.54 30.96 -6.72
CA PRO A 446 3.19 31.47 -6.92
C PRO A 446 2.77 31.33 -8.38
N LEU A 447 1.61 30.72 -8.65
CA LEU A 447 1.06 30.47 -9.98
C LEU A 447 -0.46 30.36 -9.90
N THR A 448 -1.13 30.66 -11.02
CA THR A 448 -2.49 30.13 -11.28
C THR A 448 -2.38 28.98 -12.26
N LEU A 449 -2.87 27.80 -11.89
CA LEU A 449 -2.88 26.61 -12.76
C LEU A 449 -4.32 26.20 -13.07
N ASP A 450 -4.66 26.18 -14.36
CA ASP A 450 -5.87 25.54 -14.90
C ASP A 450 -5.52 24.13 -15.37
N LEU A 451 -6.18 23.15 -14.77
CA LEU A 451 -5.92 21.71 -14.90
C LEU A 451 -7.08 20.96 -15.58
N GLU A 452 -7.95 21.67 -16.32
CA GLU A 452 -9.07 21.08 -17.05
C GLU A 452 -8.62 19.89 -17.92
N GLY A 453 -9.15 18.69 -17.64
CA GLY A 453 -8.81 17.45 -18.35
C GLY A 453 -7.45 16.84 -18.02
N VAL A 454 -6.74 17.32 -16.99
CA VAL A 454 -5.47 16.74 -16.53
C VAL A 454 -5.73 15.63 -15.49
N GLU A 455 -5.45 14.39 -15.86
CA GLU A 455 -5.55 13.24 -14.97
C GLU A 455 -4.18 12.78 -14.48
N LEU A 456 -3.99 12.72 -13.16
CA LEU A 456 -2.74 12.32 -12.51
C LEU A 456 -2.87 10.91 -11.90
N MET A 457 -1.90 10.03 -12.18
CA MET A 457 -1.96 8.62 -11.74
C MET A 457 -1.15 8.32 -10.46
N GLU A 458 -0.33 9.25 -9.99
CA GLU A 458 0.60 9.04 -8.86
C GLU A 458 0.76 10.30 -8.00
N VAL A 459 1.36 10.15 -6.81
CA VAL A 459 1.55 11.28 -5.88
C VAL A 459 2.93 11.94 -6.04
N SER A 460 2.96 13.27 -5.99
CA SER A 460 4.20 14.04 -5.86
C SER A 460 4.73 13.95 -4.43
N GLY A 461 6.04 13.70 -4.28
CA GLY A 461 6.75 13.75 -3.00
C GLY A 461 6.22 12.86 -1.88
N SER A 462 5.52 11.76 -2.21
CA SER A 462 4.80 10.91 -1.24
C SER A 462 3.79 11.71 -0.37
N LYS A 463 3.13 12.71 -0.96
CA LYS A 463 2.24 13.64 -0.27
C LYS A 463 0.81 13.69 -0.84
N GLY A 464 0.68 13.92 -2.14
CA GLY A 464 -0.62 13.99 -2.82
C GLY A 464 -0.48 14.17 -4.33
N PHE A 465 -1.58 14.10 -5.09
CA PHE A 465 -1.54 14.28 -6.55
C PHE A 465 -0.99 15.68 -6.90
N LEU A 466 -1.48 16.72 -6.23
CA LEU A 466 -0.82 18.01 -6.15
C LEU A 466 -0.08 18.17 -4.81
N ASN A 467 1.17 18.61 -4.87
CA ASN A 467 2.01 18.93 -3.72
C ASN A 467 2.46 20.39 -3.82
N ILE A 468 1.71 21.27 -3.15
CA ILE A 468 1.91 22.71 -3.13
C ILE A 468 2.87 23.06 -1.99
N LEU A 469 3.89 23.86 -2.33
CA LEU A 469 4.82 24.51 -1.41
C LEU A 469 4.68 26.02 -1.59
N SER A 470 3.96 26.68 -0.69
CA SER A 470 3.71 28.14 -0.71
C SER A 470 4.19 28.78 0.60
N SER A 471 4.69 30.00 0.51
CA SER A 471 5.20 30.79 1.64
C SER A 471 4.81 32.26 1.49
N GLY A 472 3.61 32.62 1.94
CA GLY A 472 3.01 33.95 1.77
C GLY A 472 2.34 34.18 0.42
N GLU A 473 3.00 33.79 -0.66
CA GLU A 473 2.58 34.14 -2.02
C GLU A 473 1.45 33.25 -2.57
N PRO A 474 0.53 33.81 -3.37
CA PRO A 474 -0.69 33.12 -3.80
C PRO A 474 -0.42 32.00 -4.81
N VAL A 475 -1.02 30.84 -4.57
CA VAL A 475 -1.16 29.76 -5.54
C VAL A 475 -2.64 29.47 -5.75
N THR A 476 -3.12 29.53 -6.99
CA THR A 476 -4.50 29.23 -7.37
C THR A 476 -4.55 27.97 -8.23
N ILE A 477 -5.44 27.04 -7.90
CA ILE A 477 -5.68 25.80 -8.62
C ILE A 477 -7.11 25.83 -9.16
N ARG A 478 -7.28 25.64 -10.47
CA ARG A 478 -8.56 25.66 -11.19
C ARG A 478 -8.85 24.34 -11.89
N ASN A 479 -10.13 23.95 -11.93
CA ASN A 479 -10.67 22.87 -12.79
C ASN A 479 -9.94 21.52 -12.62
N PHE A 480 -9.50 21.20 -11.40
CA PHE A 480 -8.71 20.00 -11.13
C PHE A 480 -9.56 18.85 -10.61
N GLU A 481 -9.52 17.69 -11.28
CA GLU A 481 -10.11 16.45 -10.77
C GLU A 481 -9.03 15.42 -10.39
N ALA A 482 -9.23 14.73 -9.26
CA ALA A 482 -8.44 13.56 -8.90
C ALA A 482 -9.29 12.47 -8.24
N SER A 483 -9.13 11.23 -8.70
CA SER A 483 -9.72 10.04 -8.07
C SER A 483 -8.64 9.06 -7.59
N GLY A 484 -8.85 8.50 -6.40
CA GLY A 484 -8.06 7.36 -5.91
C GLY A 484 -8.16 6.12 -6.81
N GLU A 485 -9.18 6.00 -7.67
CA GLU A 485 -9.31 4.94 -8.68
C GLU A 485 -8.36 5.14 -9.87
N THR A 486 -8.21 6.38 -10.32
CA THR A 486 -7.31 6.74 -11.43
C THR A 486 -5.85 6.57 -11.05
N GLY A 487 -5.48 6.54 -9.77
CA GLY A 487 -4.07 6.61 -9.39
C GLY A 487 -3.65 6.09 -8.02
N ALA A 488 -3.06 6.99 -7.25
CA ALA A 488 -2.48 6.72 -5.94
C ALA A 488 -3.33 7.41 -4.85
N ALA A 489 -2.68 7.83 -3.77
CA ALA A 489 -3.34 8.45 -2.62
C ALA A 489 -4.41 7.62 -1.90
N GLN A 490 -4.44 6.29 -2.10
CA GLN A 490 -5.41 5.37 -1.51
C GLN A 490 -5.17 5.04 -0.02
N SER A 491 -4.00 5.37 0.54
CA SER A 491 -3.61 4.94 1.90
C SER A 491 -2.84 5.98 2.72
N GLY A 492 -2.78 5.75 4.04
CA GLY A 492 -2.03 6.59 4.97
C GLY A 492 -2.55 8.02 5.07
N ASN A 493 -1.62 8.98 4.92
CA ASN A 493 -1.85 10.43 4.93
C ASN A 493 -1.62 11.05 3.54
N LEU A 494 -1.72 10.24 2.48
CA LEU A 494 -1.69 10.74 1.11
C LEU A 494 -3.00 11.48 0.80
N ALA A 495 -2.91 12.64 0.18
CA ALA A 495 -4.06 13.50 -0.10
C ALA A 495 -4.35 13.63 -1.59
N GLY A 496 -5.55 14.11 -1.95
CA GLY A 496 -5.80 14.69 -3.26
C GLY A 496 -4.87 15.88 -3.50
N ILE A 497 -4.97 16.87 -2.60
CA ILE A 497 -4.09 18.04 -2.58
C ILE A 497 -3.37 18.13 -1.23
N ARG A 498 -2.04 18.20 -1.28
CA ARG A 498 -1.21 18.52 -0.12
C ARG A 498 -0.70 19.95 -0.22
N ILE A 499 -0.94 20.75 0.81
CA ILE A 499 -0.34 22.07 0.97
C ILE A 499 0.69 21.99 2.11
N THR A 500 1.88 22.53 1.87
CA THR A 500 2.96 22.63 2.87
C THR A 500 3.67 23.98 2.76
N GLY A 501 4.23 24.46 3.86
CA GLY A 501 4.87 25.77 3.93
C GLY A 501 4.59 26.50 5.24
N VAL A 502 4.95 27.78 5.27
CA VAL A 502 4.75 28.70 6.40
C VAL A 502 3.97 29.90 5.87
N ASN A 503 2.90 30.29 6.54
CA ASN A 503 2.02 31.39 6.12
C ASN A 503 1.58 31.27 4.65
N PHE A 504 1.25 30.06 4.18
CA PHE A 504 0.89 29.83 2.77
C PHE A 504 -0.36 30.63 2.36
N ASN A 505 -0.54 30.86 1.06
CA ASN A 505 -1.78 31.44 0.52
C ASN A 505 -2.22 30.59 -0.68
N VAL A 506 -3.32 29.85 -0.53
CA VAL A 506 -3.80 28.90 -1.55
C VAL A 506 -5.30 29.05 -1.77
N SER A 507 -5.69 29.15 -3.04
CA SER A 507 -7.10 29.12 -3.49
C SER A 507 -7.35 27.89 -4.36
N LEU A 508 -8.44 27.17 -4.08
CA LEU A 508 -8.93 26.03 -4.84
C LEU A 508 -10.28 26.40 -5.45
N GLU A 509 -10.39 26.39 -6.77
CA GLU A 509 -11.55 26.85 -7.54
C GLU A 509 -12.00 25.72 -8.48
N ASN A 510 -13.26 25.27 -8.40
CA ASN A 510 -13.77 24.14 -9.20
C ASN A 510 -12.88 22.89 -9.12
N VAL A 511 -12.62 22.41 -7.89
CA VAL A 511 -11.81 21.21 -7.62
C VAL A 511 -12.69 20.04 -7.23
N THR A 512 -12.43 18.86 -7.81
CA THR A 512 -13.12 17.60 -7.49
C THR A 512 -12.13 16.54 -6.98
N ILE A 513 -12.30 16.05 -5.76
CA ILE A 513 -11.46 14.97 -5.20
C ILE A 513 -12.33 13.79 -4.73
N ARG A 514 -12.06 12.59 -5.24
CA ARG A 514 -12.86 11.38 -4.99
C ARG A 514 -12.00 10.23 -4.45
N LYS A 515 -12.50 9.47 -3.47
CA LYS A 515 -11.96 8.15 -3.05
C LYS A 515 -10.47 8.11 -2.63
N THR A 516 -9.86 9.25 -2.31
CA THR A 516 -8.51 9.34 -1.74
C THR A 516 -8.54 9.08 -0.22
N ALA A 517 -7.39 8.81 0.40
CA ALA A 517 -7.27 8.62 1.85
C ALA A 517 -7.52 9.90 2.66
N ILE A 518 -7.23 11.06 2.06
CA ILE A 518 -7.51 12.42 2.55
C ILE A 518 -7.86 13.29 1.33
N GLY A 519 -8.82 14.21 1.43
CA GLY A 519 -9.16 15.12 0.32
C GLY A 519 -8.11 16.21 0.17
N VAL A 520 -8.12 17.18 1.10
CA VAL A 520 -7.09 18.24 1.23
C VAL A 520 -6.40 18.15 2.59
N MET A 521 -5.08 18.34 2.63
CA MET A 521 -4.34 18.45 3.90
C MET A 521 -3.28 19.56 3.87
N THR A 522 -3.37 20.50 4.81
CA THR A 522 -2.45 21.64 4.93
C THR A 522 -1.25 21.38 5.87
N ASP A 523 -0.39 22.39 5.99
CA ASP A 523 0.63 22.50 7.04
C ASP A 523 0.02 22.95 8.39
N ASN A 524 0.86 23.06 9.42
CA ASN A 524 0.51 23.55 10.76
C ASN A 524 1.43 24.72 11.16
N ARG A 525 1.57 25.72 10.27
CA ARG A 525 2.53 26.84 10.36
C ARG A 525 1.98 28.14 9.77
N GLY A 526 0.72 28.46 10.05
CA GLY A 526 0.05 29.65 9.52
C GLY A 526 -0.34 29.52 8.04
N GLY A 527 -1.12 30.46 7.54
CA GLY A 527 -1.56 30.56 6.16
C GLY A 527 -3.08 30.62 5.99
N GLN A 528 -3.51 30.73 4.73
CA GLN A 528 -4.90 30.92 4.33
C GLN A 528 -5.24 29.89 3.24
N LEU A 529 -6.36 29.18 3.42
CA LEU A 529 -6.94 28.29 2.43
C LEU A 529 -8.35 28.77 2.04
N SER A 530 -8.54 29.11 0.77
CA SER A 530 -9.87 29.32 0.18
C SER A 530 -10.26 28.12 -0.69
N ILE A 531 -11.51 27.68 -0.59
CA ILE A 531 -12.11 26.61 -1.39
C ILE A 531 -13.44 27.11 -1.93
N ASN A 532 -13.58 27.18 -3.25
CA ASN A 532 -14.78 27.66 -3.92
C ASN A 532 -15.26 26.68 -4.99
N ASP A 533 -16.58 26.58 -5.16
CA ASP A 533 -17.27 25.80 -6.20
C ASP A 533 -16.77 24.33 -6.32
N SER A 534 -16.39 23.68 -5.21
CA SER A 534 -15.61 22.44 -5.19
C SER A 534 -16.35 21.24 -4.57
N VAL A 535 -15.99 20.01 -4.96
CA VAL A 535 -16.63 18.75 -4.53
C VAL A 535 -15.59 17.77 -3.97
N PHE A 536 -15.88 17.18 -2.81
CA PHE A 536 -15.01 16.19 -2.17
C PHE A 536 -15.84 15.03 -1.65
N GLU A 537 -15.51 13.78 -2.03
CA GLU A 537 -16.36 12.62 -1.74
C GLU A 537 -15.63 11.29 -1.48
N ASP A 538 -16.27 10.43 -0.69
CA ASP A 538 -15.81 9.07 -0.36
C ASP A 538 -14.39 9.03 0.20
N ILE A 539 -14.02 10.07 0.94
CA ILE A 539 -12.67 10.23 1.44
C ILE A 539 -12.42 9.23 2.56
N GLY A 540 -11.45 8.36 2.31
CA GLY A 540 -11.11 7.19 3.12
C GLY A 540 -11.40 5.85 2.44
N TYR A 541 -12.05 5.81 1.26
CA TYR A 541 -12.62 4.61 0.61
C TYR A 541 -11.80 3.31 0.76
N TYR A 542 -10.49 3.38 0.52
CA TYR A 542 -9.59 2.22 0.52
C TYR A 542 -8.91 1.93 1.87
N LYS A 543 -9.17 2.71 2.92
CA LYS A 543 -8.53 2.58 4.24
C LYS A 543 -9.23 1.51 5.07
N ARG A 544 -8.57 0.38 5.32
CA ARG A 544 -9.08 -0.63 6.28
C ARG A 544 -9.22 -0.09 7.72
N LYS A 545 -8.46 0.94 8.09
CA LYS A 545 -8.49 1.58 9.43
C LYS A 545 -7.83 2.97 9.42
N GLY A 546 -8.14 3.75 10.45
CA GLY A 546 -7.53 5.05 10.74
C GLY A 546 -8.28 6.21 10.11
N LEU A 547 -8.19 7.38 10.75
CA LEU A 547 -9.01 8.55 10.46
C LEU A 547 -8.81 9.07 9.03
N SER A 548 -9.92 9.35 8.35
CA SER A 548 -9.98 10.07 7.08
C SER A 548 -10.40 11.51 7.36
N HIS A 549 -10.07 12.46 6.49
CA HIS A 549 -10.59 13.83 6.61
C HIS A 549 -10.88 14.32 5.20
N VAL A 550 -12.11 14.79 4.95
CA VAL A 550 -12.43 15.36 3.64
C VAL A 550 -11.59 16.62 3.43
N ILE A 551 -11.63 17.54 4.40
CA ILE A 551 -10.68 18.64 4.55
C ILE A 551 -9.97 18.55 5.90
N TYR A 552 -8.63 18.59 5.88
CA TYR A 552 -7.78 18.76 7.05
C TYR A 552 -7.05 20.10 6.96
N ALA A 553 -7.59 21.11 7.64
CA ALA A 553 -6.87 22.35 7.94
C ALA A 553 -6.09 22.17 9.25
N GLY A 554 -4.77 22.22 9.16
CA GLY A 554 -3.87 22.26 10.31
C GLY A 554 -3.89 23.63 11.00
N ALA A 555 -2.89 23.91 11.84
CA ALA A 555 -2.75 25.21 12.51
C ALA A 555 -2.42 26.32 11.49
N ILE A 556 -3.46 27.03 11.04
CA ILE A 556 -3.45 28.05 9.98
C ILE A 556 -4.26 29.27 10.44
N ASP A 557 -4.20 30.38 9.71
CA ASP A 557 -4.88 31.62 10.10
C ASP A 557 -6.34 31.63 9.66
N SER A 558 -6.64 31.22 8.42
CA SER A 558 -8.02 31.15 7.92
C SER A 558 -8.28 29.93 7.02
N LEU A 559 -9.50 29.39 7.15
CA LEU A 559 -10.13 28.51 6.18
C LEU A 559 -11.44 29.15 5.72
N THR A 560 -11.62 29.33 4.42
CA THR A 560 -12.89 29.79 3.82
C THR A 560 -13.38 28.73 2.84
N VAL A 561 -14.65 28.35 2.93
CA VAL A 561 -15.30 27.40 2.03
C VAL A 561 -16.62 27.99 1.53
N THR A 562 -16.75 28.13 0.21
CA THR A 562 -17.93 28.71 -0.44
C THR A 562 -18.46 27.78 -1.54
N ASN A 563 -19.79 27.76 -1.72
CA ASN A 563 -20.48 27.08 -2.83
C ASN A 563 -20.07 25.60 -3.04
N SER A 564 -19.65 24.89 -2.00
CA SER A 564 -18.94 23.61 -2.12
C SER A 564 -19.72 22.44 -1.52
N ARG A 565 -19.30 21.21 -1.79
CA ARG A 565 -19.85 19.99 -1.17
C ARG A 565 -18.76 19.06 -0.65
N MET A 566 -18.81 18.77 0.64
CA MET A 566 -18.04 17.71 1.30
C MET A 566 -19.01 16.58 1.64
N GLN A 567 -18.77 15.38 1.14
CA GLN A 567 -19.64 14.23 1.43
C GLN A 567 -18.89 12.95 1.80
N ARG A 568 -19.49 12.13 2.65
CA ARG A 568 -19.03 10.77 3.02
C ARG A 568 -17.55 10.70 3.42
N ALA A 569 -17.23 11.23 4.60
CA ALA A 569 -16.00 10.83 5.29
C ALA A 569 -16.14 9.37 5.77
N LEU A 570 -15.11 8.55 5.60
CA LEU A 570 -15.16 7.12 5.95
C LEU A 570 -14.25 6.78 7.14
N HIS A 571 -14.48 5.60 7.75
CA HIS A 571 -13.64 5.01 8.80
C HIS A 571 -13.39 5.90 10.03
N LEU A 572 -14.46 6.48 10.58
CA LEU A 572 -14.44 7.39 11.75
C LEU A 572 -13.72 8.72 11.47
N GLY A 573 -13.58 9.08 10.19
CA GLY A 573 -13.08 10.38 9.77
C GLY A 573 -14.02 11.54 10.11
N HIS A 574 -13.55 12.78 9.91
CA HIS A 574 -14.38 13.98 9.94
C HIS A 574 -14.61 14.50 8.52
N LEU A 575 -15.71 15.19 8.28
CA LEU A 575 -15.88 15.93 7.02
C LEU A 575 -14.88 17.09 7.03
N LEU A 576 -15.03 18.02 7.97
CA LEU A 576 -14.06 19.08 8.20
C LEU A 576 -13.34 18.89 9.54
N LYS A 577 -12.01 18.76 9.50
CA LYS A 577 -11.14 18.99 10.67
C LYS A 577 -10.36 20.29 10.47
N SER A 578 -10.53 21.23 11.39
CA SER A 578 -9.90 22.54 11.35
C SER A 578 -9.17 22.84 12.66
N ARG A 579 -7.91 23.24 12.55
CA ARG A 579 -7.18 23.95 13.61
C ARG A 579 -6.89 25.41 13.19
N ALA A 580 -7.67 25.94 12.25
CA ALA A 580 -7.55 27.33 11.84
C ALA A 580 -8.06 28.27 12.94
N LYS A 581 -7.46 29.47 13.08
CA LYS A 581 -7.99 30.49 14.00
C LYS A 581 -9.41 30.92 13.64
N SER A 582 -9.71 30.96 12.34
CA SER A 582 -11.03 31.25 11.81
C SER A 582 -11.40 30.29 10.69
N THR A 583 -12.63 29.77 10.75
CA THR A 583 -13.25 28.91 9.74
C THR A 583 -14.56 29.53 9.30
N SER A 584 -14.72 29.85 8.01
CA SER A 584 -15.96 30.37 7.43
C SER A 584 -16.48 29.41 6.37
N ILE A 585 -17.77 29.08 6.44
CA ILE A 585 -18.48 28.16 5.56
C ILE A 585 -19.75 28.87 5.08
N SER A 586 -19.92 29.02 3.77
CA SER A 586 -21.17 29.56 3.22
C SER A 586 -21.63 28.85 1.95
N ASN A 587 -22.95 28.78 1.74
CA ASN A 587 -23.56 28.12 0.57
C ASN A 587 -23.07 26.68 0.36
N THR A 588 -22.70 25.97 1.43
CA THR A 588 -21.90 24.74 1.36
C THR A 588 -22.62 23.58 2.04
N GLN A 589 -22.49 22.39 1.47
CA GLN A 589 -23.09 21.16 2.01
C GLN A 589 -22.01 20.27 2.64
N LEU A 590 -22.14 19.97 3.93
CA LEU A 590 -21.34 18.98 4.66
C LEU A 590 -22.23 17.79 4.99
N LEU A 591 -22.20 16.78 4.12
CA LEU A 591 -23.16 15.66 4.10
C LEU A 591 -22.51 14.34 4.52
N GLY A 592 -22.83 13.91 5.74
CA GLY A 592 -22.51 12.58 6.24
C GLY A 592 -23.08 11.44 5.39
N LEU A 593 -24.26 11.64 4.80
CA LEU A 593 -25.08 10.64 4.08
C LEU A 593 -25.15 9.33 4.87
N GLN A 594 -25.06 8.14 4.26
CA GLN A 594 -24.92 6.86 5.01
C GLN A 594 -23.47 6.46 5.32
N SER A 595 -22.53 7.41 5.46
CA SER A 595 -21.16 7.09 5.83
C SER A 595 -20.99 6.85 7.35
N ARG A 596 -20.06 5.96 7.73
CA ARG A 596 -19.60 5.81 9.13
C ARG A 596 -18.43 6.78 9.41
N HIS A 597 -18.78 8.03 9.66
CA HIS A 597 -17.87 9.09 10.12
C HIS A 597 -18.01 9.34 11.64
N SER A 598 -17.25 10.32 12.14
CA SER A 598 -17.28 10.79 13.53
C SER A 598 -18.02 12.13 13.64
N ARG A 599 -17.46 13.21 13.10
CA ARG A 599 -18.02 14.58 13.20
C ARG A 599 -18.17 15.22 11.84
N VAL A 600 -19.13 16.14 11.74
CA VAL A 600 -19.29 17.00 10.56
C VAL A 600 -18.21 18.09 10.60
N ILE A 601 -18.00 18.72 11.76
CA ILE A 601 -16.94 19.71 11.98
C ILE A 601 -16.15 19.38 13.25
N ASP A 602 -14.83 19.53 13.20
CA ASP A 602 -13.94 19.40 14.35
C ASP A 602 -13.01 20.63 14.40
N LEU A 603 -13.39 21.64 15.19
CA LEU A 603 -12.58 22.81 15.55
C LEU A 603 -11.59 22.43 16.65
N SER A 604 -10.59 21.63 16.30
CA SER A 604 -9.87 20.79 17.26
C SER A 604 -9.08 21.59 18.29
N CYS A 605 -8.65 22.79 17.92
CA CYS A 605 -7.94 23.72 18.80
C CYS A 605 -8.82 24.91 19.24
N GLY A 606 -10.13 24.84 19.00
CA GLY A 606 -11.06 25.96 19.17
C GLY A 606 -10.98 26.96 18.01
N GLY A 607 -11.24 28.23 18.30
CA GLY A 607 -11.23 29.33 17.33
C GLY A 607 -12.64 29.72 16.87
N SER A 608 -12.72 30.56 15.83
CA SER A 608 -14.01 31.00 15.30
C SER A 608 -14.55 30.11 14.19
N LEU A 609 -15.87 29.89 14.21
CA LEU A 609 -16.63 29.22 13.17
C LEU A 609 -17.83 30.08 12.79
N SER A 610 -17.94 30.42 11.51
CA SER A 610 -19.14 31.03 10.92
C SER A 610 -19.70 30.09 9.86
N VAL A 611 -20.98 29.73 9.97
CA VAL A 611 -21.71 28.90 9.01
C VAL A 611 -22.96 29.64 8.55
N LYS A 612 -23.09 29.90 7.25
CA LYS A 612 -24.22 30.64 6.67
C LYS A 612 -24.84 29.93 5.47
N ASN A 613 -26.17 29.90 5.38
CA ASN A 613 -26.91 29.36 4.22
C ASN A 613 -26.37 27.99 3.77
N SER A 614 -26.12 27.09 4.73
CA SER A 614 -25.36 25.86 4.53
C SER A 614 -26.10 24.65 5.11
N VAL A 615 -25.68 23.44 4.72
CA VAL A 615 -26.27 22.19 5.22
C VAL A 615 -25.23 21.43 6.03
N LEU A 616 -25.55 21.13 7.29
CA LEU A 616 -24.75 20.28 8.18
C LEU A 616 -25.55 19.02 8.49
N GLN A 617 -25.20 17.88 7.90
CA GLN A 617 -25.94 16.63 8.05
C GLN A 617 -25.04 15.51 8.59
N SER A 618 -25.48 14.92 9.71
CA SER A 618 -24.82 13.80 10.37
C SER A 618 -25.57 12.50 10.11
N SER A 619 -24.81 11.45 9.79
CA SER A 619 -25.29 10.14 9.31
C SER A 619 -26.06 9.39 10.40
N SER A 620 -27.00 8.53 10.00
CA SER A 620 -27.58 7.54 10.91
C SER A 620 -26.52 6.58 11.49
N LEU A 621 -25.42 6.37 10.75
CA LEU A 621 -24.28 5.50 11.08
C LEU A 621 -23.09 6.26 11.70
N THR A 622 -23.21 7.55 12.03
CA THR A 622 -22.14 8.29 12.69
C THR A 622 -21.83 7.72 14.08
N ASP A 623 -20.55 7.69 14.48
CA ASP A 623 -20.12 7.06 15.73
C ASP A 623 -20.08 8.02 16.94
N ASN A 624 -19.97 9.34 16.73
CA ASN A 624 -19.96 10.34 17.80
C ASN A 624 -21.35 10.97 18.00
N GLN A 625 -21.61 11.40 19.24
CA GLN A 625 -22.90 11.99 19.64
C GLN A 625 -23.03 13.45 19.24
N ASP A 626 -21.90 14.16 19.25
CA ASP A 626 -21.73 15.55 18.89
C ASP A 626 -21.46 15.74 17.38
N MET A 627 -22.09 16.74 16.78
CA MET A 627 -21.88 17.10 15.37
C MET A 627 -20.62 17.96 15.18
N ILE A 628 -20.36 18.87 16.13
CA ILE A 628 -19.27 19.86 16.11
C ILE A 628 -18.43 19.74 17.39
N SER A 629 -17.13 19.45 17.29
CA SER A 629 -16.22 19.57 18.44
C SER A 629 -15.49 20.90 18.48
N VAL A 630 -15.26 21.43 19.68
CA VAL A 630 -14.52 22.69 19.91
C VAL A 630 -13.46 22.50 21.00
N GLY A 631 -12.20 22.71 20.65
CA GLY A 631 -11.07 22.67 21.59
C GLY A 631 -10.70 21.28 22.11
N VAL A 632 -11.24 20.21 21.52
CA VAL A 632 -11.10 18.82 22.03
C VAL A 632 -9.69 18.23 21.94
N GLU A 633 -8.77 18.85 21.21
CA GLU A 633 -7.44 18.31 21.00
C GLU A 633 -6.44 18.72 22.09
N GLN A 634 -5.47 17.85 22.37
CA GLN A 634 -4.49 18.08 23.42
C GLN A 634 -3.62 19.32 23.13
N PRO A 635 -3.31 20.18 24.13
CA PRO A 635 -2.62 21.46 23.92
C PRO A 635 -1.34 21.38 23.07
N GLN A 636 -0.53 20.32 23.23
CA GLN A 636 0.72 20.10 22.48
C GLN A 636 0.52 19.93 20.96
N ASN A 637 -0.69 19.59 20.50
CA ASN A 637 -1.00 19.50 19.07
C ASN A 637 -1.44 20.85 18.48
N CYS A 638 -1.80 21.81 19.34
CA CYS A 638 -2.33 23.11 19.00
C CYS A 638 -1.23 24.18 19.03
N ARG A 639 -0.47 24.26 17.93
CA ARG A 639 0.72 25.14 17.80
C ARG A 639 0.46 26.63 17.96
N GLN A 640 -0.78 27.08 17.84
CA GLN A 640 -1.20 28.47 18.03
C GLN A 640 -1.86 28.68 19.41
N GLY A 641 -1.76 27.69 20.30
CA GLY A 641 -2.53 27.62 21.55
C GLY A 641 -3.88 26.92 21.34
N LEU A 642 -4.51 26.55 22.46
CA LEU A 642 -5.95 26.35 22.49
C LEU A 642 -6.62 27.73 22.49
N LEU A 643 -7.70 27.86 21.73
CA LEU A 643 -8.49 29.07 21.57
C LEU A 643 -9.88 28.84 22.15
N ASP A 644 -10.46 29.87 22.74
CA ASP A 644 -11.89 29.83 23.10
C ASP A 644 -12.76 29.78 21.84
N GLY A 645 -13.92 29.16 21.98
CA GLY A 645 -14.89 29.01 20.92
C GLY A 645 -15.69 30.30 20.68
N HIS A 646 -15.83 30.65 19.41
CA HIS A 646 -16.66 31.75 18.91
C HIS A 646 -17.48 31.23 17.73
N VAL A 647 -18.76 30.91 17.92
CA VAL A 647 -19.56 30.20 16.91
C VAL A 647 -20.81 30.98 16.51
N ASP A 648 -20.98 31.19 15.21
CA ASP A 648 -22.18 31.75 14.56
C ASP A 648 -22.67 30.74 13.51
N ILE A 649 -23.91 30.26 13.67
CA ILE A 649 -24.59 29.44 12.65
C ILE A 649 -25.92 30.10 12.32
N GLN A 650 -26.07 30.57 11.08
CA GLN A 650 -27.25 31.30 10.64
C GLN A 650 -27.81 30.80 9.31
N ASP A 651 -29.12 30.96 9.13
CA ASP A 651 -29.87 30.68 7.90
C ASP A 651 -29.61 29.25 7.34
N SER A 652 -29.29 28.27 8.19
CA SER A 652 -28.73 26.97 7.78
C SER A 652 -29.62 25.78 8.17
N VAL A 653 -29.38 24.63 7.54
CA VAL A 653 -30.11 23.37 7.76
C VAL A 653 -29.20 22.38 8.51
N ILE A 654 -29.61 21.97 9.71
CA ILE A 654 -28.84 21.09 10.61
C ILE A 654 -29.62 19.79 10.81
N VAL A 655 -29.06 18.64 10.43
CA VAL A 655 -29.79 17.35 10.43
C VAL A 655 -29.01 16.26 11.15
N PHE A 656 -29.67 15.60 12.10
CA PHE A 656 -29.23 14.37 12.72
C PHE A 656 -30.10 13.20 12.25
N ASP A 657 -29.61 12.39 11.31
CA ASP A 657 -30.37 11.24 10.78
C ASP A 657 -30.33 9.99 11.67
N ARG A 658 -29.68 10.07 12.85
CA ARG A 658 -29.63 8.97 13.81
C ARG A 658 -31.04 8.61 14.27
N ASP A 659 -31.44 7.38 13.96
CA ASP A 659 -32.77 6.82 14.16
C ASP A 659 -32.83 5.76 15.28
N THR A 660 -31.67 5.36 15.80
CA THR A 660 -31.50 4.45 16.94
C THR A 660 -31.74 5.17 18.29
N PRO A 661 -31.94 4.44 19.42
CA PRO A 661 -32.11 5.06 20.74
C PRO A 661 -30.94 5.96 21.19
N ALA A 662 -29.76 5.85 20.57
CA ALA A 662 -28.64 6.76 20.81
C ALA A 662 -28.91 8.19 20.30
N ALA A 663 -29.95 8.42 19.50
CA ALA A 663 -30.42 9.76 19.10
C ALA A 663 -30.77 10.64 20.30
N ASN A 664 -31.25 10.06 21.41
CA ASN A 664 -31.55 10.78 22.66
C ASN A 664 -30.32 11.35 23.38
N LYS A 665 -29.12 11.13 22.80
CA LYS A 665 -27.84 11.66 23.26
C LYS A 665 -27.16 12.51 22.18
N ASN A 666 -27.85 12.86 21.09
CA ASN A 666 -27.31 13.76 20.09
C ASN A 666 -26.97 15.11 20.73
N ARG A 667 -25.86 15.71 20.31
CA ARG A 667 -25.46 17.06 20.71
C ARG A 667 -25.08 17.85 19.46
N LEU A 668 -25.37 19.15 19.45
CA LEU A 668 -24.80 20.00 18.41
C LEU A 668 -23.30 20.17 18.64
N PHE A 669 -22.89 20.31 19.90
CA PHE A 669 -21.50 20.57 20.27
C PHE A 669 -20.90 19.57 21.27
N THR A 670 -19.58 19.55 21.34
CA THR A 670 -18.83 19.18 22.55
C THR A 670 -17.66 20.15 22.73
N TRP A 671 -17.61 20.80 23.90
CA TRP A 671 -16.64 21.84 24.19
C TRP A 671 -15.56 21.38 25.18
N ARG A 672 -14.32 21.79 24.97
CA ARG A 672 -13.18 21.56 25.89
C ARG A 672 -12.29 22.80 26.11
N THR A 673 -12.59 23.90 25.41
CA THR A 673 -12.08 25.25 25.70
C THR A 673 -13.21 26.14 26.21
N GLY A 674 -12.92 27.38 26.61
CA GLY A 674 -13.96 28.33 26.99
C GLY A 674 -14.83 28.72 25.79
N VAL A 675 -15.98 29.33 26.05
CA VAL A 675 -16.86 29.90 25.03
C VAL A 675 -16.98 31.39 25.30
N ASN A 676 -16.69 32.21 24.27
CA ASN A 676 -16.87 33.66 24.35
C ASN A 676 -18.06 34.15 23.52
N HIS A 677 -18.58 33.33 22.60
CA HIS A 677 -19.78 33.61 21.83
C HIS A 677 -20.37 32.32 21.24
N LEU A 678 -21.70 32.20 21.30
CA LEU A 678 -22.48 31.20 20.59
C LEU A 678 -23.78 31.86 20.12
N SER A 679 -24.00 31.93 18.81
CA SER A 679 -25.27 32.34 18.21
C SER A 679 -25.78 31.30 17.22
N LEU A 680 -27.07 30.99 17.32
CA LEU A 680 -27.78 30.09 16.40
C LEU A 680 -29.05 30.81 15.96
N SER A 681 -29.13 31.25 14.70
CA SER A 681 -30.27 32.03 14.20
C SER A 681 -30.89 31.55 12.88
N ASN A 682 -32.22 31.63 12.78
CA ASN A 682 -33.01 31.29 11.58
C ASN A 682 -32.74 29.87 11.00
N ASN A 683 -32.26 28.92 11.79
CA ASN A 683 -31.90 27.59 11.31
C ASN A 683 -33.09 26.63 11.29
N ILE A 684 -33.11 25.70 10.34
CA ILE A 684 -33.96 24.50 10.37
C ILE A 684 -33.17 23.37 11.00
N ILE A 685 -33.63 22.85 12.15
CA ILE A 685 -32.92 21.82 12.91
C ILE A 685 -33.79 20.55 12.97
N VAL A 686 -33.26 19.44 12.47
CA VAL A 686 -33.91 18.13 12.48
C VAL A 686 -33.19 17.19 13.45
N ASN A 687 -33.89 16.79 14.51
CA ASN A 687 -33.41 15.82 15.49
C ASN A 687 -34.56 14.95 15.98
N ARG A 688 -34.43 13.63 15.85
CA ARG A 688 -35.45 12.66 16.32
C ARG A 688 -35.43 12.43 17.83
N GLY A 689 -34.27 12.62 18.47
CA GLY A 689 -34.09 12.31 19.88
C GLY A 689 -34.76 13.33 20.80
N ASN A 690 -34.50 13.18 22.10
CA ASN A 690 -34.64 14.28 23.05
C ASN A 690 -33.96 15.55 22.48
N ASN A 691 -34.56 16.73 22.65
CA ASN A 691 -34.03 18.00 22.12
C ASN A 691 -32.95 18.62 23.02
N ASN A 692 -32.08 17.78 23.58
CA ASN A 692 -30.98 18.14 24.47
C ASN A 692 -29.70 18.54 23.71
N LEU A 693 -29.86 19.16 22.53
CA LEU A 693 -28.74 19.41 21.61
C LEU A 693 -27.67 20.37 22.17
N LEU A 694 -28.04 21.22 23.13
CA LEU A 694 -27.16 22.20 23.79
C LEU A 694 -26.98 21.94 25.30
N ASP A 695 -27.54 20.85 25.84
CA ASP A 695 -27.47 20.54 27.27
C ASP A 695 -26.06 20.02 27.66
N GLU A 696 -25.10 20.94 27.81
CA GLU A 696 -23.74 20.67 28.28
C GLU A 696 -23.23 21.75 29.23
N GLU A 697 -22.65 21.33 30.36
CA GLU A 697 -21.91 22.20 31.28
C GLU A 697 -20.51 22.48 30.75
N ILE A 698 -20.12 23.75 30.62
CA ILE A 698 -18.79 24.17 30.19
C ILE A 698 -18.09 24.86 31.35
N GLY A 699 -17.50 24.05 32.24
CA GLY A 699 -16.96 24.55 33.51
C GLY A 699 -18.09 25.06 34.39
N ASN A 700 -18.10 26.36 34.68
CA ASN A 700 -19.17 27.02 35.43
C ASN A 700 -20.21 27.72 34.53
N THR A 701 -20.07 27.61 33.20
CA THR A 701 -20.96 28.25 32.23
C THR A 701 -21.98 27.23 31.73
N THR A 702 -23.26 27.50 32.01
CA THR A 702 -24.36 26.92 31.22
C THR A 702 -24.48 27.76 29.95
N LEU A 703 -24.61 27.12 28.79
CA LEU A 703 -24.91 27.83 27.54
C LEU A 703 -26.38 28.27 27.56
N GLU A 704 -26.63 29.50 28.01
CA GLU A 704 -27.92 30.16 27.81
C GLU A 704 -28.03 30.58 26.33
N GLU A 705 -29.07 30.11 25.65
CA GLU A 705 -29.27 30.32 24.21
C GLU A 705 -29.54 31.80 23.86
N GLU A 706 -28.66 32.42 23.07
CA GLU A 706 -29.07 33.48 22.12
C GLU A 706 -29.65 32.83 20.84
N SER A 707 -30.66 31.98 21.02
CA SER A 707 -31.35 31.30 19.91
C SER A 707 -32.45 32.21 19.37
N HIS A 708 -32.34 32.56 18.09
CA HIS A 708 -33.29 33.47 17.44
C HIS A 708 -33.95 32.78 16.24
N ASN A 709 -35.25 32.49 16.35
CA ASN A 709 -36.09 31.97 15.26
C ASN A 709 -35.64 30.62 14.66
N ASN A 710 -34.97 29.74 15.41
CA ASN A 710 -34.70 28.39 14.93
C ASN A 710 -35.99 27.54 14.93
N ALA A 711 -36.19 26.72 13.89
CA ALA A 711 -37.32 25.81 13.76
C ALA A 711 -36.88 24.35 13.97
N MET A 712 -37.39 23.71 15.03
CA MET A 712 -37.05 22.34 15.44
C MET A 712 -38.08 21.32 14.91
N PHE A 713 -37.60 20.23 14.29
CA PHE A 713 -38.43 19.17 13.73
C PHE A 713 -37.91 17.78 14.12
N THR A 714 -38.81 16.80 14.27
CA THR A 714 -38.45 15.43 14.66
C THR A 714 -37.96 14.55 13.51
N ASN A 715 -38.16 14.98 12.26
CA ASN A 715 -37.75 14.28 11.05
C ASN A 715 -37.71 15.24 9.84
N ARG A 716 -37.01 14.85 8.77
CA ARG A 716 -36.84 15.66 7.56
C ARG A 716 -38.17 16.01 6.86
N GLN A 717 -39.09 15.06 6.75
CA GLN A 717 -40.37 15.28 6.06
C GLN A 717 -41.22 16.37 6.75
N ALA A 718 -41.24 16.39 8.09
CA ALA A 718 -41.92 17.43 8.86
C ALA A 718 -41.31 18.83 8.66
N ALA A 719 -40.01 18.91 8.33
CA ALA A 719 -39.31 20.14 7.98
C ALA A 719 -39.46 20.56 6.51
N GLY A 720 -40.20 19.80 5.70
CA GLY A 720 -40.29 20.00 4.24
C GLY A 720 -39.03 19.58 3.45
N LEU A 721 -38.11 18.85 4.10
CA LEU A 721 -36.83 18.40 3.54
C LEU A 721 -36.96 17.00 2.93
N ASN A 722 -36.03 16.63 2.05
CA ASN A 722 -36.01 15.32 1.39
C ASN A 722 -35.83 14.19 2.42
N PRO A 723 -36.80 13.25 2.53
CA PRO A 723 -36.79 12.23 3.59
C PRO A 723 -35.72 11.14 3.44
N THR A 724 -35.03 11.05 2.30
CA THR A 724 -34.08 9.95 2.02
C THR A 724 -32.71 10.23 2.66
N PRO A 725 -32.24 9.44 3.67
CA PRO A 725 -31.02 9.78 4.42
C PRO A 725 -29.73 9.85 3.60
N ASP A 726 -29.61 9.03 2.55
CA ASP A 726 -28.43 9.01 1.65
C ASP A 726 -28.47 10.09 0.55
N THR A 727 -29.33 11.09 0.72
CA THR A 727 -29.40 12.27 -0.14
C THR A 727 -29.32 13.55 0.69
N SER A 728 -29.00 14.68 0.04
CA SER A 728 -29.13 16.01 0.68
C SER A 728 -30.53 16.14 1.29
N PRO A 729 -30.64 16.63 2.54
CA PRO A 729 -31.88 17.22 3.04
C PRO A 729 -32.46 18.24 2.05
#